data_AF-A0A5P9CQH2-F1
#
_entry.id   AF-A0A5P9CQH2-F1
#
_cell.length_a   1.000
_cell.length_b   1.000
_cell.length_c   1.000
_cell.angle_alpha   90.00
_cell.angle_beta   90.00
_cell.angle_gamma   90.00
#
_symmetry.space_group_name_H-M   'P 1'
#
loop_
_entity.id
_entity.type
_entity.pdbx_description
1 polymer ?
#
loop_
_entity_poly.entity_id
_entity_poly.type
_entity_poly.pdbx_seq_one_letter_code
_entity_poly.pdbx_strand_id
1 'polypeptide(L)'
;MKIVAQTFGIMACAAFIAGCGGGNESDPKLDATNLATNTTTDNVSSNNNPKFPAPEKMDILSTSDDNPIYGNMISWDDLSVSIWNSQVTFDQPEHYEYTTDGGSTWQTVISKPQFIGPQAYAKNKVGIRVKQNALEGMPAPASETLFATNTSRGEFVALQFVPMDNINKVMTFGDKGWDYTRANCVAEYNPDGSGEPIFWAKSQSYNRQTFDELSDKVSAMNACNIEGSRLIEADAAKRLRSRTVDEKVRSFVINSFSGPLVAKRNGTLVSIKESGEGDISPDLSHQWFAVWSLPAGAQLVDEIDGAQITQKVRLSEQADRLQQARDAVVNLLSLLDDTEVDYTRLSADNAQYQTLLSSALASWQDIYSGHQPASTFFVQQAVLAKNRLDSENQEFVLKVNNYVSDWREYEKNFLVATALLKELQAVDSLAKLHQQNSIIASSIAALDATQDGKKQQIGANRLHKDFVTYQQIQVELDAWLESLPNLKSSGALALIDKYDLLSHYDKENIEQLIVAARERAQNSGELVSQSQAMIVDAAGKKYAKLDKAGLYLAKGATYEQGWRCVLELGSGDRRRIWMLLPKVEANELEYFAYQGSSDESKNVLGAQGYISNVNQEALCGVSDWRVPTILQLQSLASSYVKYSEYSSDKGLSIDTDVFVNHPHNQPVYYWSAKPGKEGKQTAYVYASTSNSEESKSFPANNMAALVRLVSENTLPNQWQYLDVSGGVVENRAEASCAKNLMTGHVWQLFDKRGDTRWVDYEDLTENLDAQTSEQVCGLSNWRLPSVSELGNLIPVERNVLIYNDVKYPFGSPIREQYFTAFTSENEYTYLDFIDENTFYERQSEILAHDKYLYRFIATP
;
A
#
# COMPACT_ATOMS: atom_id res chain seq x y z
N MET A 1 -24.94 -11.32 -4.51
CA MET A 1 -25.81 -11.39 -5.71
C MET A 1 -27.17 -10.66 -5.62
N LYS A 2 -27.84 -10.46 -4.47
CA LYS A 2 -29.13 -9.71 -4.44
C LYS A 2 -29.05 -8.17 -4.51
N ILE A 3 -27.87 -7.58 -4.37
CA ILE A 3 -27.67 -6.11 -4.36
C ILE A 3 -27.41 -5.55 -5.77
N VAL A 4 -27.00 -6.39 -6.73
CA VAL A 4 -26.65 -5.95 -8.10
C VAL A 4 -27.89 -5.70 -8.97
N ALA A 5 -29.00 -6.41 -8.74
CA ALA A 5 -30.20 -6.29 -9.56
C ALA A 5 -30.97 -4.96 -9.40
N GLN A 6 -30.75 -4.19 -8.33
CA GLN A 6 -31.47 -2.94 -8.10
C GLN A 6 -30.90 -1.74 -8.87
N THR A 7 -29.63 -1.78 -9.27
CA THR A 7 -28.95 -0.65 -9.94
C THR A 7 -29.12 -0.68 -11.47
N PHE A 8 -29.40 -1.84 -12.06
CA PHE A 8 -29.51 -2.02 -13.52
C PHE A 8 -30.93 -1.81 -14.08
N GLY A 9 -31.95 -1.56 -13.25
CA GLY A 9 -33.35 -1.46 -13.65
C GLY A 9 -33.79 -0.16 -14.33
N ILE A 10 -32.91 0.85 -14.47
CA ILE A 10 -33.27 2.17 -15.01
C ILE A 10 -32.29 2.59 -16.11
N MET A 11 -32.25 1.87 -17.24
CA MET A 11 -31.84 2.41 -18.56
C MET A 11 -31.89 1.30 -19.63
N ALA A 12 -33.11 0.98 -20.06
CA ALA A 12 -33.32 0.22 -21.29
C ALA A 12 -34.22 1.04 -22.22
N CYS A 13 -33.61 1.87 -23.08
CA CYS A 13 -34.19 2.35 -24.35
C CYS A 13 -33.13 3.10 -25.16
N ALA A 14 -32.44 2.40 -26.07
CA ALA A 14 -32.16 2.82 -27.45
C ALA A 14 -31.18 1.83 -28.10
N ALA A 15 -31.68 1.07 -29.08
CA ALA A 15 -30.90 0.18 -29.92
C ALA A 15 -30.56 0.86 -31.27
N PHE A 16 -29.34 0.59 -31.74
CA PHE A 16 -28.88 0.42 -33.13
C PHE A 16 -29.54 1.18 -34.29
N ILE A 17 -28.74 1.95 -35.03
CA ILE A 17 -28.61 1.86 -36.51
C ILE A 17 -27.14 2.08 -36.91
N ALA A 18 -26.57 1.12 -37.64
CA ALA A 18 -25.30 1.23 -38.36
C ALA A 18 -25.57 1.63 -39.83
N GLY A 19 -24.66 2.37 -40.47
CA GLY A 19 -24.68 2.61 -41.91
C GLY A 19 -23.50 3.46 -42.41
N CYS A 20 -22.62 2.84 -43.20
CA CYS A 20 -21.48 3.44 -43.90
C CYS A 20 -21.90 4.42 -45.03
N GLY A 21 -21.04 5.40 -45.36
CA GLY A 21 -21.06 6.12 -46.65
C GLY A 21 -20.45 7.51 -46.60
N GLY A 22 -19.35 7.75 -47.34
CA GLY A 22 -18.68 9.06 -47.44
C GLY A 22 -19.24 10.00 -48.51
N GLY A 23 -18.69 11.22 -48.57
CA GLY A 23 -18.80 12.13 -49.72
C GLY A 23 -19.26 13.56 -49.41
N ASN A 24 -18.28 14.49 -49.48
CA ASN A 24 -18.29 15.92 -49.82
C ASN A 24 -19.55 16.83 -49.81
N GLU A 25 -19.25 18.06 -49.37
CA GLU A 25 -19.71 19.39 -49.81
C GLU A 25 -20.99 20.03 -49.24
N SER A 26 -20.78 21.29 -48.81
CA SER A 26 -21.68 22.46 -48.75
C SER A 26 -22.61 22.67 -47.53
N ASP A 27 -22.25 23.70 -46.75
CA ASP A 27 -23.11 24.61 -45.94
C ASP A 27 -24.40 25.03 -46.70
N PRO A 28 -25.52 25.49 -46.07
CA PRO A 28 -25.56 26.36 -44.87
C PRO A 28 -26.74 26.19 -43.87
N LYS A 29 -26.61 26.84 -42.70
CA LYS A 29 -27.65 27.42 -41.80
C LYS A 29 -29.09 26.84 -41.81
N LEU A 30 -29.56 26.36 -40.66
CA LEU A 30 -30.96 26.51 -40.16
C LEU A 30 -31.01 26.12 -38.66
N ASP A 31 -31.14 27.09 -37.76
CA ASP A 31 -32.39 27.66 -37.21
C ASP A 31 -33.17 26.69 -36.30
N ALA A 32 -33.21 27.06 -35.02
CA ALA A 32 -33.93 26.37 -33.97
C ALA A 32 -35.41 26.72 -34.08
N THR A 33 -36.27 25.78 -34.48
CA THR A 33 -37.67 25.73 -34.06
C THR A 33 -38.35 24.42 -34.51
N ASN A 34 -39.17 23.89 -33.60
CA ASN A 34 -40.22 22.89 -33.79
C ASN A 34 -39.83 21.42 -33.95
N LEU A 35 -39.82 20.70 -32.82
CA LEU A 35 -40.43 19.38 -32.72
C LEU A 35 -41.04 19.21 -31.32
N ALA A 36 -42.32 19.54 -31.22
CA ALA A 36 -43.23 19.03 -30.19
C ALA A 36 -44.31 18.19 -30.89
N THR A 37 -44.91 17.27 -30.13
CA THR A 37 -45.85 16.17 -30.47
C THR A 37 -45.12 14.87 -30.84
N ASN A 38 -45.31 13.72 -30.20
CA ASN A 38 -46.33 13.25 -29.24
C ASN A 38 -45.77 12.06 -28.44
N THR A 39 -45.77 12.15 -27.11
CA THR A 39 -45.97 10.99 -26.22
C THR A 39 -46.67 11.47 -24.96
N THR A 40 -47.89 11.03 -24.79
CA THR A 40 -48.72 11.19 -23.60
C THR A 40 -48.14 10.40 -22.44
N THR A 41 -47.68 11.09 -21.40
CA THR A 41 -47.72 10.65 -20.00
C THR A 41 -47.68 11.87 -19.07
N ASP A 42 -48.75 11.99 -18.29
CA ASP A 42 -48.92 12.71 -17.03
C ASP A 42 -48.51 14.19 -16.89
N ASN A 43 -49.56 15.02 -16.87
CA ASN A 43 -49.59 16.36 -16.29
C ASN A 43 -49.17 16.33 -14.80
N VAL A 44 -47.94 16.75 -14.52
CA VAL A 44 -47.60 17.47 -13.28
C VAL A 44 -46.91 18.78 -13.67
N SER A 45 -47.71 19.82 -13.83
CA SER A 45 -47.22 21.20 -13.78
C SER A 45 -47.16 21.64 -12.31
N SER A 46 -45.96 21.85 -11.77
CA SER A 46 -45.49 23.14 -11.20
C SER A 46 -44.44 23.01 -10.09
N ASN A 47 -43.29 23.67 -10.32
CA ASN A 47 -42.49 24.45 -9.38
C ASN A 47 -42.03 23.83 -8.04
N ASN A 48 -41.11 22.84 -8.06
CA ASN A 48 -40.35 22.45 -6.86
C ASN A 48 -38.83 22.35 -7.10
N ASN A 49 -38.25 23.19 -7.96
CA ASN A 49 -36.81 23.41 -7.86
C ASN A 49 -36.54 24.15 -6.53
N PRO A 50 -35.68 23.63 -5.64
CA PRO A 50 -35.39 24.30 -4.38
C PRO A 50 -34.84 25.70 -4.67
N LYS A 51 -35.56 26.74 -4.25
CA LYS A 51 -35.14 28.14 -4.41
C LYS A 51 -34.21 28.47 -3.25
N PHE A 52 -32.92 28.59 -3.54
CA PHE A 52 -31.95 28.96 -2.50
C PHE A 52 -32.02 30.46 -2.19
N PRO A 53 -32.01 30.86 -0.90
CA PRO A 53 -31.98 32.27 -0.52
C PRO A 53 -30.63 32.89 -0.91
N ALA A 54 -30.57 34.22 -0.91
CA ALA A 54 -29.33 34.92 -1.19
C ALA A 54 -28.29 34.65 -0.07
N PRO A 55 -26.98 34.74 -0.38
CA PRO A 55 -25.96 34.84 0.66
C PRO A 55 -26.24 36.03 1.60
N GLU A 56 -25.59 36.07 2.76
CA GLU A 56 -25.80 37.13 3.76
C GLU A 56 -24.54 37.97 4.01
N LYS A 57 -24.73 39.10 4.69
CA LYS A 57 -23.68 40.00 5.21
C LYS A 57 -22.59 40.39 4.21
N MET A 58 -22.98 41.02 3.10
CA MET A 58 -21.99 41.59 2.19
C MET A 58 -21.27 42.76 2.84
N ASP A 59 -19.94 42.77 2.81
CA ASP A 59 -19.11 43.91 3.19
C ASP A 59 -18.22 44.34 2.03
N ILE A 60 -18.17 45.66 1.77
CA ILE A 60 -17.22 46.28 0.84
C ILE A 60 -15.98 46.74 1.62
N LEU A 61 -14.83 46.16 1.30
CA LEU A 61 -13.60 46.35 2.06
C LEU A 61 -13.03 47.76 1.86
N SER A 62 -12.83 48.44 2.99
CA SER A 62 -12.26 49.79 3.10
C SER A 62 -11.57 49.97 4.46
N THR A 63 -10.49 50.75 4.50
CA THR A 63 -9.82 51.09 5.77
C THR A 63 -10.72 51.94 6.66
N SER A 64 -10.49 51.93 7.98
CA SER A 64 -11.34 52.64 8.96
C SER A 64 -10.95 54.10 9.22
N ASP A 65 -10.01 54.65 8.44
CA ASP A 65 -9.47 56.00 8.65
C ASP A 65 -10.40 57.10 8.06
N ASP A 66 -10.21 58.36 8.50
CA ASP A 66 -10.96 59.54 8.01
C ASP A 66 -10.85 59.76 6.49
N ASN A 67 -9.80 59.22 5.87
CA ASN A 67 -9.61 59.12 4.43
C ASN A 67 -9.50 57.65 4.03
N PRO A 68 -10.62 56.93 3.85
CA PRO A 68 -10.62 55.50 3.64
C PRO A 68 -9.93 55.14 2.31
N ILE A 69 -9.10 54.11 2.34
CA ILE A 69 -8.59 53.43 1.14
C ILE A 69 -9.60 52.34 0.80
N TYR A 70 -10.00 52.28 -0.48
CA TYR A 70 -10.96 51.30 -0.97
C TYR A 70 -10.26 50.16 -1.71
N GLY A 71 -10.64 48.92 -1.41
CA GLY A 71 -10.08 47.73 -2.05
C GLY A 71 -10.82 47.29 -3.32
N ASN A 72 -12.03 47.80 -3.56
CA ASN A 72 -12.99 47.23 -4.53
C ASN A 72 -13.19 45.71 -4.34
N MET A 73 -13.16 45.24 -3.09
CA MET A 73 -13.40 43.84 -2.76
C MET A 73 -14.70 43.69 -1.99
N ILE A 74 -15.40 42.57 -2.20
CA ILE A 74 -16.55 42.17 -1.42
C ILE A 74 -16.25 40.90 -0.62
N SER A 75 -16.79 40.81 0.58
CA SER A 75 -16.85 39.59 1.38
C SER A 75 -18.30 39.31 1.80
N TRP A 76 -18.63 38.06 2.13
CA TRP A 76 -19.97 37.61 2.49
C TRP A 76 -19.91 36.41 3.44
N ASP A 77 -21.02 36.04 4.07
CA ASP A 77 -21.13 34.80 4.86
C ASP A 77 -21.46 33.60 3.98
N ASP A 78 -20.92 32.42 4.31
CA ASP A 78 -21.19 31.20 3.55
C ASP A 78 -22.65 30.77 3.66
N LEU A 79 -23.26 30.42 2.54
CA LEU A 79 -24.65 29.98 2.50
C LEU A 79 -24.75 28.51 2.91
N SER A 80 -25.55 28.25 3.95
CA SER A 80 -25.95 26.90 4.37
C SER A 80 -27.43 26.68 4.09
N VAL A 81 -27.76 25.58 3.39
CA VAL A 81 -29.15 25.20 3.08
C VAL A 81 -29.38 23.72 3.38
N SER A 82 -30.63 23.35 3.66
CA SER A 82 -31.01 21.93 3.77
C SER A 82 -31.47 21.42 2.40
N ILE A 83 -30.79 20.41 1.88
CA ILE A 83 -31.15 19.75 0.62
C ILE A 83 -31.34 18.26 0.92
N TRP A 84 -32.52 17.73 0.61
CA TRP A 84 -32.89 16.32 0.88
C TRP A 84 -32.60 15.88 2.33
N ASN A 85 -32.97 16.72 3.31
CA ASN A 85 -32.73 16.51 4.74
C ASN A 85 -31.25 16.44 5.16
N SER A 86 -30.32 16.82 4.28
CA SER A 86 -28.91 16.98 4.60
C SER A 86 -28.53 18.46 4.58
N GLN A 87 -27.73 18.91 5.54
CA GLN A 87 -27.20 20.27 5.53
C GLN A 87 -26.04 20.35 4.55
N VAL A 88 -26.14 21.27 3.59
CA VAL A 88 -25.11 21.56 2.59
C VAL A 88 -24.63 22.99 2.80
N THR A 89 -23.32 23.17 2.86
CA THR A 89 -22.68 24.48 3.02
C THR A 89 -21.86 24.78 1.77
N PHE A 90 -22.07 25.95 1.18
CA PHE A 90 -21.26 26.43 0.07
C PHE A 90 -20.11 27.28 0.63
N ASP A 91 -18.99 26.64 0.95
CA ASP A 91 -17.85 27.28 1.65
C ASP A 91 -16.64 27.59 0.75
N GLN A 92 -16.59 27.02 -0.46
CA GLN A 92 -15.56 27.32 -1.44
C GLN A 92 -15.91 28.54 -2.33
N PRO A 93 -14.93 29.39 -2.71
CA PRO A 93 -15.14 30.50 -3.63
C PRO A 93 -15.82 30.09 -4.94
N GLU A 94 -15.43 28.95 -5.53
CA GLU A 94 -15.90 28.48 -6.83
C GLU A 94 -17.38 28.07 -6.85
N HIS A 95 -17.99 27.93 -5.67
CA HIS A 95 -19.45 27.73 -5.54
C HIS A 95 -20.24 29.00 -5.85
N TYR A 96 -19.60 30.17 -5.88
CA TYR A 96 -20.24 31.46 -6.08
C TYR A 96 -19.93 32.05 -7.45
N GLU A 97 -20.81 32.96 -7.88
CA GLU A 97 -20.59 33.84 -9.02
C GLU A 97 -21.01 35.26 -8.68
N TYR A 98 -20.33 36.24 -9.28
CA TYR A 98 -20.57 37.66 -9.07
C TYR A 98 -20.88 38.38 -10.39
N THR A 99 -21.52 39.54 -10.27
CA THR A 99 -21.87 40.41 -11.40
C THR A 99 -21.41 41.84 -11.13
N THR A 100 -21.11 42.58 -12.19
CA THR A 100 -20.77 44.02 -12.17
C THR A 100 -21.69 44.87 -13.04
N ASP A 101 -22.68 44.25 -13.70
CA ASP A 101 -23.60 44.89 -14.65
C ASP A 101 -25.07 44.78 -14.24
N GLY A 102 -25.34 44.38 -12.99
CA GLY A 102 -26.69 44.20 -12.45
C GLY A 102 -27.31 42.86 -12.79
N GLY A 103 -26.49 41.83 -13.03
CA GLY A 103 -26.92 40.45 -13.26
C GLY A 103 -27.14 40.08 -14.72
N SER A 104 -26.70 40.93 -15.66
CA SER A 104 -26.76 40.63 -17.09
C SER A 104 -25.70 39.60 -17.47
N THR A 105 -24.52 39.69 -16.85
CA THR A 105 -23.46 38.68 -16.93
C THR A 105 -22.97 38.27 -15.54
N TRP A 106 -22.47 37.03 -15.45
CA TRP A 106 -21.99 36.41 -14.21
C TRP A 106 -20.61 35.82 -14.42
N GLN A 107 -19.75 36.00 -13.42
CA GLN A 107 -18.37 35.52 -13.41
C GLN A 107 -18.16 34.65 -12.17
N THR A 108 -17.52 33.49 -12.32
CA THR A 108 -17.17 32.63 -11.18
C THR A 108 -16.27 33.37 -10.21
N VAL A 109 -16.55 33.24 -8.92
CA VAL A 109 -15.73 33.77 -7.84
C VAL A 109 -14.47 32.90 -7.68
N ILE A 110 -13.33 33.54 -7.43
CA ILE A 110 -12.02 32.88 -7.34
C ILE A 110 -11.30 33.12 -6.00
N SER A 111 -11.89 33.98 -5.16
CA SER A 111 -11.34 34.30 -3.84
C SER A 111 -12.42 34.90 -2.94
N LYS A 112 -12.24 34.73 -1.62
CA LYS A 112 -13.06 35.38 -0.59
C LYS A 112 -12.10 36.08 0.37
N PRO A 113 -12.07 37.43 0.43
CA PRO A 113 -12.88 38.41 -0.33
C PRO A 113 -12.64 38.37 -1.86
N GLN A 114 -13.65 38.73 -2.65
CA GLN A 114 -13.60 38.78 -4.12
C GLN A 114 -13.34 40.21 -4.61
N PHE A 115 -12.32 40.40 -5.45
CA PHE A 115 -12.10 41.66 -6.17
C PHE A 115 -13.10 41.83 -7.31
N ILE A 116 -13.77 42.98 -7.36
CA ILE A 116 -14.85 43.25 -8.31
C ILE A 116 -14.36 43.95 -9.58
N GLY A 117 -13.11 44.41 -9.58
CA GLY A 117 -12.49 45.08 -10.71
C GLY A 117 -11.99 46.48 -10.37
N PRO A 118 -11.16 47.07 -11.23
CA PRO A 118 -10.54 48.37 -11.01
C PRO A 118 -11.47 49.57 -11.25
N GLN A 119 -12.64 49.39 -11.85
CA GLN A 119 -13.53 50.51 -12.16
C GLN A 119 -14.40 50.91 -10.95
N ALA A 120 -14.93 52.12 -11.00
CA ALA A 120 -15.99 52.53 -10.08
C ALA A 120 -17.33 51.91 -10.52
N TYR A 121 -17.93 51.07 -9.67
CA TYR A 121 -19.23 50.44 -9.93
C TYR A 121 -20.32 51.01 -9.01
N ALA A 122 -21.53 51.18 -9.55
CA ALA A 122 -22.68 51.48 -8.70
C ALA A 122 -23.05 50.24 -7.87
N LYS A 123 -23.38 50.43 -6.58
CA LYS A 123 -23.69 49.31 -5.66
C LYS A 123 -24.83 48.40 -6.15
N ASN A 124 -25.80 48.94 -6.90
CA ASN A 124 -26.91 48.17 -7.48
C ASN A 124 -26.52 47.36 -8.72
N LYS A 125 -25.30 47.52 -9.21
CA LYS A 125 -24.74 46.74 -10.32
C LYS A 125 -23.85 45.59 -9.86
N VAL A 126 -23.38 45.64 -8.61
CA VAL A 126 -22.53 44.60 -8.02
C VAL A 126 -23.37 43.67 -7.17
N GLY A 127 -23.28 42.37 -7.43
CA GLY A 127 -23.98 41.35 -6.64
C GLY A 127 -23.29 40.00 -6.69
N ILE A 128 -23.63 39.13 -5.74
CA ILE A 128 -23.12 37.77 -5.62
C ILE A 128 -24.24 36.77 -5.37
N ARG A 129 -24.08 35.53 -5.85
CA ARG A 129 -24.99 34.40 -5.59
C ARG A 129 -24.26 33.07 -5.64
N VAL A 130 -24.88 32.00 -5.14
CA VAL A 130 -24.43 30.64 -5.41
C VAL A 130 -24.74 30.29 -6.86
N LYS A 131 -23.73 29.78 -7.56
CA LYS A 131 -23.78 29.40 -8.97
C LYS A 131 -24.71 28.20 -9.18
N GLN A 132 -25.32 28.14 -10.37
CA GLN A 132 -26.07 26.96 -10.80
C GLN A 132 -25.16 25.71 -10.85
N ASN A 133 -25.61 24.59 -10.28
CA ASN A 133 -24.86 23.34 -10.18
C ASN A 133 -23.48 23.55 -9.55
N ALA A 134 -23.41 24.31 -8.46
CA ALA A 134 -22.17 24.62 -7.75
C ALA A 134 -21.41 23.37 -7.24
N LEU A 135 -22.10 22.25 -6.99
CA LEU A 135 -21.52 20.98 -6.54
C LEU A 135 -21.68 19.91 -7.63
N GLU A 136 -20.60 19.17 -7.90
CA GLU A 136 -20.59 18.08 -8.87
C GLU A 136 -21.56 16.96 -8.46
N GLY A 137 -22.26 16.36 -9.44
CA GLY A 137 -23.29 15.34 -9.19
C GLY A 137 -24.58 15.88 -8.56
N MET A 138 -24.69 17.20 -8.36
CA MET A 138 -25.84 17.84 -7.71
C MET A 138 -26.47 18.94 -8.59
N PRO A 139 -27.42 18.59 -9.47
CA PRO A 139 -28.14 19.56 -10.27
C PRO A 139 -28.99 20.49 -9.38
N ALA A 140 -28.70 21.80 -9.38
CA ALA A 140 -29.41 22.78 -8.57
C ALA A 140 -29.45 24.16 -9.24
N PRO A 141 -30.53 24.96 -9.07
CA PRO A 141 -30.59 26.31 -9.61
C PRO A 141 -29.62 27.26 -8.89
N ALA A 142 -29.30 28.40 -9.50
CA ALA A 142 -28.60 29.47 -8.81
C ALA A 142 -29.46 30.05 -7.66
N SER A 143 -28.81 30.58 -6.62
CA SER A 143 -29.51 31.24 -5.51
C SER A 143 -30.05 32.63 -5.89
N GLU A 144 -30.85 33.22 -5.00
CA GLU A 144 -31.13 34.66 -5.08
C GLU A 144 -29.83 35.48 -4.96
N THR A 145 -29.85 36.71 -5.50
CA THR A 145 -28.69 37.60 -5.54
C THR A 145 -28.61 38.50 -4.32
N LEU A 146 -27.47 38.52 -3.65
CA LEU A 146 -27.11 39.53 -2.66
C LEU A 146 -26.43 40.71 -3.37
N PHE A 147 -27.12 41.84 -3.52
CA PHE A 147 -26.56 43.07 -4.10
C PHE A 147 -25.83 43.92 -3.07
N ALA A 148 -24.80 44.64 -3.52
CA ALA A 148 -23.98 45.51 -2.67
C ALA A 148 -24.75 46.73 -2.12
N THR A 149 -25.97 47.01 -2.58
CA THR A 149 -26.87 47.99 -1.97
C THR A 149 -27.25 47.65 -0.53
N ASN A 150 -27.12 46.39 -0.12
CA ASN A 150 -27.47 45.94 1.22
C ASN A 150 -26.44 46.33 2.29
N THR A 151 -25.27 46.88 1.89
CA THR A 151 -24.27 47.39 2.83
C THR A 151 -24.14 48.91 2.77
N SER A 152 -24.17 49.54 3.95
CA SER A 152 -24.03 50.98 4.12
C SER A 152 -22.57 51.44 4.11
N ARG A 153 -21.60 50.52 4.24
CA ARG A 153 -20.16 50.84 4.31
C ARG A 153 -19.47 50.61 2.96
N GLY A 154 -18.41 51.37 2.71
CA GLY A 154 -17.54 51.22 1.54
C GLY A 154 -18.15 51.70 0.23
N GLU A 155 -17.30 51.91 -0.76
CA GLU A 155 -17.65 52.30 -2.13
C GLU A 155 -16.71 51.60 -3.12
N PHE A 156 -17.12 51.52 -4.39
CA PHE A 156 -16.25 51.05 -5.48
C PHE A 156 -15.70 52.28 -6.19
N VAL A 157 -14.37 52.40 -6.24
CA VAL A 157 -13.68 53.56 -6.80
C VAL A 157 -12.85 53.17 -8.01
N ALA A 158 -12.44 54.15 -8.82
CA ALA A 158 -11.46 53.92 -9.87
C ALA A 158 -10.07 53.65 -9.26
N LEU A 159 -9.51 52.48 -9.56
CA LEU A 159 -8.18 52.05 -9.13
C LEU A 159 -7.27 51.99 -10.35
N GLN A 160 -6.36 52.95 -10.46
CA GLN A 160 -5.34 52.95 -11.52
C GLN A 160 -4.28 51.86 -11.29
N PHE A 161 -3.89 51.60 -10.04
CA PHE A 161 -2.81 50.67 -9.70
C PHE A 161 -3.30 49.63 -8.70
N VAL A 162 -3.39 48.38 -9.15
CA VAL A 162 -3.85 47.26 -8.35
C VAL A 162 -2.67 46.33 -8.06
N PRO A 163 -2.30 46.10 -6.79
CA PRO A 163 -1.24 45.16 -6.47
C PRO A 163 -1.73 43.71 -6.60
N MET A 164 -0.90 42.88 -7.22
CA MET A 164 -1.28 41.53 -7.64
C MET A 164 -0.36 40.48 -6.98
N ASP A 165 -0.96 39.36 -6.57
CA ASP A 165 -0.24 38.14 -6.21
C ASP A 165 0.10 37.35 -7.49
N ASN A 166 -0.87 37.23 -8.40
CA ASN A 166 -0.68 36.70 -9.75
C ASN A 166 -1.61 37.40 -10.75
N ILE A 167 -1.49 37.11 -12.05
CA ILE A 167 -2.23 37.81 -13.12
C ILE A 167 -3.76 37.87 -12.92
N ASN A 168 -4.35 36.87 -12.25
CA ASN A 168 -5.79 36.79 -12.01
C ASN A 168 -6.19 37.09 -10.56
N LYS A 169 -5.23 37.27 -9.65
CA LYS A 169 -5.49 37.40 -8.23
C LYS A 169 -4.80 38.65 -7.68
N VAL A 170 -5.63 39.60 -7.25
CA VAL A 170 -5.16 40.74 -6.46
C VAL A 170 -4.59 40.25 -5.12
N MET A 171 -3.74 41.06 -4.49
CA MET A 171 -3.26 40.77 -3.15
C MET A 171 -4.38 40.63 -2.11
N THR A 172 -4.03 40.28 -0.88
CA THR A 172 -4.98 40.42 0.25
C THR A 172 -5.08 41.88 0.69
N PHE A 173 -6.31 42.40 0.83
CA PHE A 173 -6.57 43.71 1.38
C PHE A 173 -6.66 43.64 2.91
N GLY A 174 -5.82 44.38 3.63
CA GLY A 174 -5.79 44.39 5.10
C GLY A 174 -6.34 45.68 5.72
N ASP A 175 -6.25 45.78 7.05
CA ASP A 175 -6.76 46.92 7.83
C ASP A 175 -6.13 48.27 7.44
N LYS A 176 -4.89 48.24 6.94
CA LYS A 176 -4.14 49.42 6.44
C LYS A 176 -4.28 49.62 4.92
N GLY A 177 -5.13 48.83 4.27
CA GLY A 177 -5.34 48.80 2.84
C GLY A 177 -4.34 47.88 2.12
N TRP A 178 -4.00 48.27 0.89
CA TRP A 178 -3.08 47.54 0.02
C TRP A 178 -1.61 47.67 0.47
N ASP A 179 -0.94 46.53 0.72
CA ASP A 179 0.51 46.49 0.98
C ASP A 179 1.31 46.27 -0.31
N TYR A 180 1.57 47.35 -1.03
CA TYR A 180 2.37 47.33 -2.27
C TYR A 180 3.79 46.81 -2.08
N THR A 181 4.36 46.82 -0.86
CA THR A 181 5.74 46.36 -0.63
C THR A 181 5.91 44.86 -0.82
N ARG A 182 4.81 44.11 -0.63
CA ARG A 182 4.71 42.66 -0.74
C ARG A 182 4.12 42.18 -2.07
N ALA A 183 3.77 43.11 -2.97
CA ALA A 183 3.20 42.76 -4.27
C ALA A 183 4.21 42.05 -5.16
N ASN A 184 3.78 40.96 -5.82
CA ASN A 184 4.60 40.29 -6.83
C ASN A 184 4.73 41.14 -8.08
N CYS A 185 3.65 41.86 -8.45
CA CYS A 185 3.63 42.88 -9.49
C CYS A 185 2.47 43.86 -9.24
N VAL A 186 2.39 44.91 -10.07
CA VAL A 186 1.28 45.88 -10.06
C VAL A 186 0.62 45.89 -11.44
N ALA A 187 -0.70 45.72 -11.50
CA ALA A 187 -1.51 45.95 -12.69
C ALA A 187 -1.87 47.44 -12.77
N GLU A 188 -1.48 48.08 -13.87
CA GLU A 188 -1.80 49.47 -14.18
C GLU A 188 -2.93 49.55 -15.22
N TYR A 189 -4.02 50.22 -14.87
CA TYR A 189 -5.15 50.54 -15.72
C TYR A 189 -5.15 52.02 -16.13
N ASN A 190 -6.16 52.45 -16.91
CA ASN A 190 -6.41 53.87 -17.13
C ASN A 190 -6.78 54.58 -15.81
N PRO A 191 -6.67 55.92 -15.72
CA PRO A 191 -7.01 56.67 -14.51
C PRO A 191 -8.45 56.46 -13.98
N ASP A 192 -9.39 56.08 -14.84
CA ASP A 192 -10.77 55.73 -14.50
C ASP A 192 -10.96 54.24 -14.15
N GLY A 193 -9.87 53.48 -14.08
CA GLY A 193 -9.84 52.03 -13.87
C GLY A 193 -10.22 51.23 -15.12
N SER A 194 -10.50 51.87 -16.26
CA SER A 194 -10.84 51.16 -17.50
C SER A 194 -9.61 50.64 -18.25
N GLY A 195 -9.86 49.91 -19.33
CA GLY A 195 -8.82 49.48 -20.27
C GLY A 195 -8.11 48.20 -19.84
N GLU A 196 -7.20 47.76 -20.69
CA GLU A 196 -6.38 46.58 -20.43
C GLU A 196 -5.21 46.93 -19.52
N PRO A 197 -4.91 46.08 -18.53
CA PRO A 197 -3.82 46.36 -17.62
C PRO A 197 -2.45 46.15 -18.28
N ILE A 198 -1.50 47.01 -17.91
CA ILE A 198 -0.07 46.75 -18.05
C ILE A 198 0.44 46.25 -16.70
N PHE A 199 1.07 45.08 -16.70
CA PHE A 199 1.64 44.50 -15.48
C PHE A 199 3.10 44.91 -15.34
N TRP A 200 3.44 45.41 -14.15
CA TRP A 200 4.76 45.94 -13.82
C TRP A 200 5.41 45.10 -12.72
N ALA A 201 6.57 44.53 -13.02
CA ALA A 201 7.41 43.91 -12.00
C ALA A 201 8.16 44.97 -11.19
N LYS A 202 8.50 44.63 -9.95
CA LYS A 202 9.32 45.52 -9.10
C LYS A 202 10.68 45.81 -9.75
N SER A 203 11.09 47.06 -9.73
CA SER A 203 12.36 47.50 -10.32
C SER A 203 13.55 46.74 -9.74
N GLN A 204 14.49 46.34 -10.59
CA GLN A 204 15.75 45.72 -10.18
C GLN A 204 16.93 46.60 -10.60
N SER A 205 18.06 46.45 -9.91
CA SER A 205 19.28 47.23 -10.13
C SER A 205 20.41 46.32 -10.60
N TYR A 206 21.13 46.70 -11.65
CA TYR A 206 22.16 45.88 -12.30
C TYR A 206 23.41 46.69 -12.70
N ASN A 207 24.56 46.02 -12.80
CA ASN A 207 25.82 46.56 -13.34
C ASN A 207 26.15 45.93 -14.71
N ARG A 208 27.18 46.45 -15.40
CA ARG A 208 27.49 46.06 -16.81
C ARG A 208 28.01 44.64 -17.00
N GLN A 209 28.57 43.98 -15.98
CA GLN A 209 29.21 42.66 -16.14
C GLN A 209 28.21 41.53 -16.41
N THR A 210 26.92 41.76 -16.16
CA THR A 210 25.83 40.78 -16.31
C THR A 210 24.74 41.27 -17.27
N PHE A 211 25.08 42.24 -18.13
CA PHE A 211 24.14 43.01 -18.95
C PHE A 211 23.72 42.30 -20.25
N ASP A 212 24.60 41.50 -20.83
CA ASP A 212 24.30 40.70 -22.03
C ASP A 212 23.26 39.60 -21.74
N GLU A 213 23.11 39.21 -20.47
CA GLU A 213 22.10 38.24 -19.99
C GLU A 213 20.76 38.91 -19.60
N LEU A 214 20.66 40.25 -19.66
CA LEU A 214 19.48 40.97 -19.14
C LEU A 214 18.21 40.63 -19.91
N SER A 215 18.30 40.49 -21.24
CA SER A 215 17.14 40.15 -22.07
C SER A 215 16.60 38.76 -21.71
N ASP A 216 17.49 37.79 -21.46
CA ASP A 216 17.09 36.43 -21.07
C ASP A 216 16.50 36.41 -19.66
N LYS A 217 17.08 37.17 -18.73
CA LYS A 217 16.54 37.34 -17.36
C LYS A 217 15.17 37.98 -17.33
N VAL A 218 14.92 38.97 -18.18
CA VAL A 218 13.61 39.62 -18.29
C VAL A 218 12.58 38.67 -18.87
N SER A 219 12.92 37.94 -19.93
CA SER A 219 12.04 36.94 -20.54
C SER A 219 11.73 35.77 -19.58
N ALA A 220 12.70 35.36 -18.76
CA ALA A 220 12.55 34.32 -17.74
C ALA A 220 11.93 34.84 -16.43
N MET A 221 11.62 36.14 -16.32
CA MET A 221 11.05 36.71 -15.12
C MET A 221 9.59 36.29 -14.97
N ASN A 222 9.28 35.64 -13.85
CA ASN A 222 7.94 35.13 -13.57
C ASN A 222 7.20 35.99 -12.51
N ALA A 223 7.22 37.31 -12.67
CA ALA A 223 6.50 38.21 -11.77
C ALA A 223 4.99 38.02 -11.97
N CYS A 224 4.23 37.83 -10.89
CA CYS A 224 2.79 37.51 -10.95
C CYS A 224 2.42 36.23 -11.72
N ASN A 225 3.34 35.27 -11.81
CA ASN A 225 3.16 34.06 -12.60
C ASN A 225 2.93 34.36 -14.10
N ILE A 226 3.53 35.44 -14.60
CA ILE A 226 3.43 35.88 -16.00
C ILE A 226 4.76 35.58 -16.71
N GLU A 227 4.69 34.78 -17.76
CA GLU A 227 5.82 34.52 -18.67
C GLU A 227 5.84 35.52 -19.84
N GLY A 228 7.00 35.71 -20.45
CA GLY A 228 7.15 36.57 -21.64
C GLY A 228 7.15 38.06 -21.31
N SER A 229 7.58 38.44 -20.10
CA SER A 229 7.83 39.83 -19.77
C SER A 229 8.90 40.43 -20.68
N ARG A 230 8.79 41.73 -20.97
CA ARG A 230 9.72 42.47 -21.83
C ARG A 230 10.23 43.72 -21.15
N LEU A 231 11.36 44.24 -21.65
CA LEU A 231 11.82 45.57 -21.28
C LEU A 231 10.89 46.63 -21.89
N ILE A 232 10.78 47.76 -21.18
CA ILE A 232 10.09 48.94 -21.69
C ILE A 232 10.80 49.54 -22.90
N GLU A 233 10.03 50.12 -23.82
CA GLU A 233 10.58 50.86 -24.96
C GLU A 233 11.11 52.24 -24.53
N ALA A 234 12.17 52.71 -25.19
CA ALA A 234 12.89 53.94 -24.83
C ALA A 234 11.99 55.18 -24.76
N ASP A 235 10.98 55.27 -25.64
CA ASP A 235 10.06 56.41 -25.64
C ASP A 235 9.04 56.32 -24.51
N ALA A 236 8.63 55.11 -24.13
CA ALA A 236 7.80 54.89 -22.95
C ALA A 236 8.61 55.22 -21.67
N ALA A 237 9.86 54.76 -21.59
CA ALA A 237 10.78 55.06 -20.51
C ALA A 237 10.99 56.58 -20.29
N LYS A 238 11.10 57.35 -21.38
CA LYS A 238 11.18 58.83 -21.31
C LYS A 238 9.91 59.45 -20.72
N ARG A 239 8.73 58.98 -21.13
CA ARG A 239 7.44 59.46 -20.60
C ARG A 239 7.24 59.08 -19.13
N LEU A 240 7.69 57.89 -18.72
CA LEU A 240 7.63 57.44 -17.34
C LEU A 240 8.45 58.34 -16.42
N ARG A 241 9.65 58.75 -16.82
CA ARG A 241 10.51 59.62 -15.99
C ARG A 241 9.89 60.99 -15.67
N SER A 242 8.95 61.49 -16.46
CA SER A 242 8.24 62.76 -16.21
C SER A 242 6.85 62.59 -15.59
N ARG A 243 6.39 61.36 -15.38
CA ARG A 243 5.05 61.07 -14.89
C ARG A 243 4.99 61.17 -13.36
N THR A 244 3.97 61.85 -12.85
CA THR A 244 3.70 61.90 -11.41
C THR A 244 2.95 60.63 -10.99
N VAL A 245 3.47 59.91 -9.99
CA VAL A 245 2.83 58.70 -9.42
C VAL A 245 2.89 58.72 -7.89
N ASP A 246 1.92 58.04 -7.27
CA ASP A 246 1.87 57.82 -5.82
C ASP A 246 3.16 57.14 -5.34
N GLU A 247 3.66 57.57 -4.18
CA GLU A 247 4.90 57.05 -3.59
C GLU A 247 4.87 55.52 -3.41
N LYS A 248 3.70 54.95 -3.12
CA LYS A 248 3.52 53.51 -2.88
C LYS A 248 3.81 52.64 -4.10
N VAL A 249 3.63 53.16 -5.32
CA VAL A 249 3.82 52.41 -6.58
C VAL A 249 5.12 52.76 -7.30
N ARG A 250 5.91 53.69 -6.75
CA ARG A 250 7.19 54.14 -7.35
C ARG A 250 8.14 52.97 -7.64
N SER A 251 8.29 52.02 -6.71
CA SER A 251 9.19 50.88 -6.92
C SER A 251 8.76 49.92 -8.06
N PHE A 252 7.57 50.07 -8.62
CA PHE A 252 7.04 49.23 -9.70
C PHE A 252 6.98 49.94 -11.04
N VAL A 253 6.69 51.25 -11.05
CA VAL A 253 6.44 51.98 -12.30
C VAL A 253 7.50 53.03 -12.57
N ILE A 254 8.00 53.74 -11.53
CA ILE A 254 8.99 54.82 -11.64
C ILE A 254 9.78 54.96 -10.33
N ASN A 255 11.08 54.68 -10.37
CA ASN A 255 11.99 55.06 -9.29
C ASN A 255 12.83 56.26 -9.72
N SER A 256 12.32 57.46 -9.46
CA SER A 256 12.96 58.73 -9.83
C SER A 256 14.24 59.05 -9.03
N PHE A 257 14.61 58.23 -8.04
CA PHE A 257 15.71 58.53 -7.11
C PHE A 257 16.99 57.70 -7.31
N SER A 258 17.08 56.85 -8.35
CA SER A 258 18.18 55.89 -8.46
C SER A 258 18.61 55.60 -9.90
N GLY A 259 19.46 56.46 -10.43
CA GLY A 259 20.30 56.15 -11.60
C GLY A 259 19.59 56.09 -12.97
N PRO A 260 20.35 55.79 -14.03
CA PRO A 260 19.81 55.66 -15.39
C PRO A 260 18.89 54.44 -15.56
N LEU A 261 17.91 54.54 -16.46
CA LEU A 261 16.92 53.49 -16.72
C LEU A 261 17.25 52.75 -18.03
N VAL A 262 17.32 51.42 -17.99
CA VAL A 262 17.50 50.58 -19.18
C VAL A 262 16.18 50.45 -19.92
N ALA A 263 16.22 50.65 -21.23
CA ALA A 263 15.09 50.47 -22.12
C ALA A 263 15.54 49.85 -23.45
N LYS A 264 14.58 49.41 -24.26
CA LYS A 264 14.81 48.89 -25.61
C LYS A 264 14.51 49.96 -26.66
N ARG A 265 15.28 50.00 -27.74
CA ARG A 265 14.97 50.75 -28.96
C ARG A 265 15.36 49.89 -30.15
N ASN A 266 14.38 49.59 -31.01
CA ASN A 266 14.60 48.83 -32.25
C ASN A 266 15.41 47.54 -32.04
N GLY A 267 15.19 46.82 -30.95
CA GLY A 267 15.95 45.60 -30.64
C GLY A 267 17.16 45.80 -29.73
N THR A 268 17.71 47.01 -29.63
CA THR A 268 18.96 47.30 -28.90
C THR A 268 18.69 47.98 -27.57
N LEU A 269 19.54 47.74 -26.58
CA LEU A 269 19.43 48.32 -25.25
C LEU A 269 20.01 49.74 -25.22
N VAL A 270 19.32 50.67 -24.56
CA VAL A 270 19.72 52.07 -24.37
C VAL A 270 19.54 52.50 -22.92
N SER A 271 20.28 53.52 -22.48
CA SER A 271 20.17 54.11 -21.15
C SER A 271 19.42 55.44 -21.21
N ILE A 272 18.36 55.58 -20.41
CA ILE A 272 17.53 56.77 -20.30
C ILE A 272 17.89 57.51 -19.00
N LYS A 273 18.47 58.70 -19.14
CA LYS A 273 18.91 59.61 -18.07
C LYS A 273 18.02 60.85 -18.03
N GLU A 274 18.18 61.68 -17.00
CA GLU A 274 17.50 63.00 -16.94
C GLU A 274 17.90 63.91 -18.10
N SER A 275 19.19 63.85 -18.48
CA SER A 275 19.75 64.62 -19.60
C SER A 275 19.34 64.08 -20.97
N GLY A 276 18.50 63.03 -21.03
CA GLY A 276 18.11 62.36 -22.26
C GLY A 276 18.68 60.95 -22.38
N GLU A 277 18.65 60.45 -23.61
CA GLU A 277 19.12 59.10 -23.92
C GLU A 277 20.61 59.07 -24.22
N GLY A 278 21.27 57.99 -23.84
CA GLY A 278 22.65 57.75 -24.22
C GLY A 278 23.08 56.32 -23.98
N ASP A 279 24.38 56.11 -24.09
CA ASP A 279 24.98 54.79 -23.96
C ASP A 279 24.96 54.26 -22.52
N ILE A 280 24.99 52.95 -22.43
CA ILE A 280 24.99 52.19 -21.19
C ILE A 280 26.39 52.24 -20.57
N SER A 281 26.51 52.95 -19.45
CA SER A 281 27.79 53.13 -18.74
C SER A 281 28.11 51.94 -17.82
N PRO A 282 29.36 51.43 -17.78
CA PRO A 282 29.78 50.40 -16.83
C PRO A 282 29.71 50.83 -15.37
N ASP A 283 30.01 52.10 -15.16
CA ASP A 283 30.41 52.64 -13.86
C ASP A 283 29.20 53.13 -13.06
N LEU A 284 28.01 52.98 -13.62
CA LEU A 284 26.74 53.37 -13.02
C LEU A 284 25.87 52.13 -12.82
N SER A 285 25.19 52.09 -11.68
CA SER A 285 24.10 51.15 -11.47
C SER A 285 22.90 51.57 -12.31
N HIS A 286 22.40 50.67 -13.15
CA HIS A 286 21.21 50.93 -13.99
C HIS A 286 20.01 50.19 -13.42
N GLN A 287 18.86 50.85 -13.49
CA GLN A 287 17.60 50.21 -13.16
C GLN A 287 16.89 49.70 -14.40
N TRP A 288 16.05 48.70 -14.23
CA TRP A 288 15.18 48.21 -15.28
C TRP A 288 13.83 47.75 -14.72
N PHE A 289 12.82 47.79 -15.59
CA PHE A 289 11.48 47.27 -15.31
C PHE A 289 11.15 46.19 -16.33
N ALA A 290 10.68 45.05 -15.85
CA ALA A 290 9.95 44.09 -16.67
C ALA A 290 8.49 44.53 -16.72
N VAL A 291 7.96 44.60 -17.94
CA VAL A 291 6.56 44.87 -18.21
C VAL A 291 5.96 43.76 -19.03
N TRP A 292 4.69 43.48 -18.76
CA TRP A 292 3.92 42.57 -19.56
C TRP A 292 2.56 43.19 -19.90
N SER A 293 2.10 42.92 -21.11
CA SER A 293 0.82 43.37 -21.64
C SER A 293 0.28 42.27 -22.54
N LEU A 294 -1.04 42.05 -22.52
CA LEU A 294 -1.71 41.05 -23.34
C LEU A 294 -1.27 41.18 -24.82
N PRO A 295 -0.70 40.12 -25.45
CA PRO A 295 -0.29 40.12 -26.86
C PRO A 295 -1.43 40.50 -27.82
N ALA A 296 -1.09 40.82 -29.07
CA ALA A 296 -2.11 41.11 -30.09
C ALA A 296 -2.97 39.88 -30.41
N GLY A 297 -4.23 40.10 -30.83
CA GLY A 297 -5.20 39.03 -31.12
C GLY A 297 -4.65 37.94 -32.05
N ALA A 298 -4.09 38.32 -33.20
CA ALA A 298 -3.45 37.39 -34.13
C ALA A 298 -2.38 36.49 -33.48
N GLN A 299 -1.52 37.05 -32.63
CA GLN A 299 -0.49 36.28 -31.93
C GLN A 299 -1.11 35.29 -30.93
N LEU A 300 -2.14 35.71 -30.20
CA LEU A 300 -2.86 34.84 -29.26
C LEU A 300 -3.52 33.66 -30.00
N VAL A 301 -4.12 33.92 -31.17
CA VAL A 301 -4.73 32.89 -32.03
C VAL A 301 -3.68 31.91 -32.54
N ASP A 302 -2.54 32.38 -33.04
CA ASP A 302 -1.45 31.52 -33.53
C ASP A 302 -0.91 30.60 -32.42
N GLU A 303 -0.73 31.13 -31.21
CA GLU A 303 -0.24 30.37 -30.05
C GLU A 303 -1.21 29.27 -29.63
N ILE A 304 -2.52 29.56 -29.54
CA ILE A 304 -3.51 28.53 -29.16
C ILE A 304 -3.72 27.50 -30.28
N ASP A 305 -3.62 27.90 -31.55
CA ASP A 305 -3.75 26.97 -32.68
C ASP A 305 -2.66 25.88 -32.64
N GLY A 306 -1.41 26.26 -32.37
CA GLY A 306 -0.31 25.31 -32.20
C GLY A 306 -0.57 24.30 -31.07
N ALA A 307 -1.10 24.78 -29.94
CA ALA A 307 -1.44 23.93 -28.79
C ALA A 307 -2.63 23.01 -29.09
N GLN A 308 -3.66 23.50 -29.78
CA GLN A 308 -4.84 22.73 -30.16
C GLN A 308 -4.51 21.61 -31.15
N ILE A 309 -3.66 21.86 -32.14
CA ILE A 309 -3.21 20.83 -33.09
C ILE A 309 -2.57 19.67 -32.32
N THR A 310 -1.66 19.99 -31.40
CA THR A 310 -0.98 19.00 -30.56
C THR A 310 -1.97 18.19 -29.72
N GLN A 311 -2.97 18.86 -29.12
CA GLN A 311 -3.99 18.21 -28.30
C GLN A 311 -4.90 17.28 -29.12
N LYS A 312 -5.31 17.69 -30.32
CA LYS A 312 -6.15 16.87 -31.21
C LYS A 312 -5.46 15.60 -31.67
N VAL A 313 -4.16 15.67 -31.99
CA VAL A 313 -3.37 14.47 -32.33
C VAL A 313 -3.36 13.50 -31.16
N ARG A 314 -3.12 13.99 -29.93
CA ARG A 314 -3.12 13.16 -28.71
C ARG A 314 -4.48 12.50 -28.45
N LEU A 315 -5.58 13.24 -28.64
CA LEU A 315 -6.94 12.69 -28.51
C LEU A 315 -7.23 11.61 -29.54
N SER A 316 -6.79 11.81 -30.79
CA SER A 316 -6.93 10.78 -31.84
C SER A 316 -6.15 9.52 -31.47
N GLU A 317 -4.90 9.66 -31.03
CA GLU A 317 -4.09 8.53 -30.59
C GLU A 317 -4.72 7.80 -29.39
N GLN A 318 -5.28 8.52 -28.42
CA GLN A 318 -6.03 7.91 -27.32
C GLN A 318 -7.23 7.12 -27.84
N ALA A 319 -8.04 7.72 -28.72
CA ALA A 319 -9.23 7.07 -29.27
C ALA A 319 -8.88 5.76 -29.99
N ASP A 320 -7.83 5.75 -30.82
CA ASP A 320 -7.36 4.56 -31.52
C ASP A 320 -6.92 3.46 -30.55
N ARG A 321 -6.17 3.82 -29.51
CA ARG A 321 -5.68 2.87 -28.49
C ARG A 321 -6.81 2.31 -27.65
N LEU A 322 -7.79 3.16 -27.29
CA LEU A 322 -9.00 2.74 -26.59
C LEU A 322 -9.83 1.77 -27.44
N GLN A 323 -9.96 2.04 -28.74
CA GLN A 323 -10.68 1.15 -29.65
C GLN A 323 -9.98 -0.21 -29.76
N GLN A 324 -8.64 -0.22 -29.94
CA GLN A 324 -7.86 -1.45 -29.95
C GLN A 324 -8.03 -2.27 -28.66
N ALA A 325 -8.03 -1.61 -27.49
CA ALA A 325 -8.25 -2.28 -26.22
C ALA A 325 -9.68 -2.85 -26.07
N ARG A 326 -10.70 -2.11 -26.54
CA ARG A 326 -12.09 -2.61 -26.58
C ARG A 326 -12.21 -3.84 -27.48
N ASP A 327 -11.65 -3.78 -28.68
CA ASP A 327 -11.68 -4.88 -29.63
C ASP A 327 -10.93 -6.10 -29.08
N ALA A 328 -9.80 -5.89 -28.38
CA ALA A 328 -9.05 -6.93 -27.71
C ALA A 328 -9.88 -7.64 -26.64
N VAL A 329 -10.56 -6.89 -25.75
CA VAL A 329 -11.44 -7.48 -24.72
C VAL A 329 -12.52 -8.33 -25.38
N VAL A 330 -13.22 -7.81 -26.39
CA VAL A 330 -14.29 -8.54 -27.09
C VAL A 330 -13.75 -9.81 -27.77
N ASN A 331 -12.62 -9.72 -28.47
CA ASN A 331 -12.03 -10.85 -29.18
C ASN A 331 -11.51 -11.94 -28.22
N LEU A 332 -10.86 -11.54 -27.13
CA LEU A 332 -10.37 -12.51 -26.13
C LEU A 332 -11.54 -13.19 -25.40
N LEU A 333 -12.62 -12.45 -25.13
CA LEU A 333 -13.82 -13.01 -24.54
C LEU A 333 -14.49 -14.04 -25.46
N SER A 334 -14.58 -13.78 -26.76
CA SER A 334 -15.16 -14.74 -27.69
C SER A 334 -14.33 -16.01 -27.83
N LEU A 335 -13.00 -15.90 -27.73
CA LEU A 335 -12.13 -17.06 -27.69
C LEU A 335 -12.40 -17.94 -26.47
N LEU A 336 -12.76 -17.38 -25.31
CA LEU A 336 -13.14 -18.18 -24.13
C LEU A 336 -14.41 -19.02 -24.32
N ASP A 337 -15.23 -18.78 -25.35
CA ASP A 337 -16.41 -19.60 -25.66
C ASP A 337 -16.11 -20.82 -26.55
N ASP A 338 -14.90 -20.95 -27.09
CA ASP A 338 -14.54 -22.05 -27.98
C ASP A 338 -14.23 -23.34 -27.18
N THR A 339 -14.53 -24.49 -27.76
CA THR A 339 -14.33 -25.80 -27.14
C THR A 339 -12.89 -26.31 -27.22
N GLU A 340 -12.06 -25.73 -28.10
CA GLU A 340 -10.65 -26.10 -28.31
C GLU A 340 -9.70 -24.88 -28.13
N VAL A 341 -9.76 -24.23 -26.97
CA VAL A 341 -8.95 -23.02 -26.70
C VAL A 341 -7.55 -23.38 -26.21
N ASP A 342 -6.53 -22.83 -26.88
CA ASP A 342 -5.18 -22.74 -26.32
C ASP A 342 -5.11 -21.57 -25.33
N TYR A 343 -5.42 -21.87 -24.08
CA TYR A 343 -5.38 -20.89 -22.99
C TYR A 343 -4.00 -20.29 -22.74
N THR A 344 -2.92 -21.00 -23.11
CA THR A 344 -1.54 -20.47 -22.99
C THR A 344 -1.33 -19.34 -23.99
N ARG A 345 -1.78 -19.55 -25.22
CA ARG A 345 -1.75 -18.53 -26.27
C ARG A 345 -2.67 -17.36 -25.94
N LEU A 346 -3.87 -17.61 -25.41
CA LEU A 346 -4.80 -16.56 -25.00
C LEU A 346 -4.20 -15.65 -23.91
N SER A 347 -3.60 -16.22 -22.86
CA SER A 347 -2.90 -15.42 -21.84
C SER A 347 -1.71 -14.65 -22.41
N ALA A 348 -0.97 -15.22 -23.36
CA ALA A 348 0.13 -14.53 -24.03
C ALA A 348 -0.33 -13.34 -24.88
N ASP A 349 -1.40 -13.51 -25.66
CA ASP A 349 -1.99 -12.44 -26.47
C ASP A 349 -2.56 -11.32 -25.57
N ASN A 350 -3.24 -11.69 -24.48
CA ASN A 350 -3.75 -10.74 -23.49
C ASN A 350 -2.63 -9.93 -22.81
N ALA A 351 -1.52 -10.58 -22.43
CA ALA A 351 -0.38 -9.91 -21.82
C ALA A 351 0.23 -8.82 -22.72
N GLN A 352 0.21 -9.01 -24.04
CA GLN A 352 0.64 -7.98 -25.00
C GLN A 352 -0.26 -6.74 -24.93
N TYR A 353 -1.59 -6.92 -24.93
CA TYR A 353 -2.54 -5.82 -24.83
C TYR A 353 -2.43 -5.08 -23.49
N GLN A 354 -2.27 -5.80 -22.38
CA GLN A 354 -2.04 -5.19 -21.06
C GLN A 354 -0.76 -4.34 -21.03
N THR A 355 0.32 -4.85 -21.63
CA THR A 355 1.60 -4.12 -21.72
C THR A 355 1.47 -2.85 -22.57
N LEU A 356 0.80 -2.94 -23.71
CA LEU A 356 0.57 -1.79 -24.60
C LEU A 356 -0.27 -0.71 -23.91
N LEU A 357 -1.36 -1.11 -23.25
CA LEU A 357 -2.28 -0.17 -22.59
C LEU A 357 -1.68 0.45 -21.32
N SER A 358 -0.96 -0.34 -20.52
CA SER A 358 -0.26 0.17 -19.33
C SER A 358 0.86 1.16 -19.69
N SER A 359 1.63 0.87 -20.74
CA SER A 359 2.64 1.80 -21.28
C SER A 359 2.00 3.10 -21.79
N ALA A 360 0.86 3.00 -22.49
CA ALA A 360 0.11 4.16 -22.92
C ALA A 360 -0.39 5.01 -21.74
N LEU A 361 -0.95 4.38 -20.70
CA LEU A 361 -1.40 5.06 -19.48
C LEU A 361 -0.27 5.81 -18.78
N ALA A 362 0.92 5.20 -18.65
CA ALA A 362 2.08 5.87 -18.07
C ALA A 362 2.47 7.12 -18.87
N SER A 363 2.53 7.00 -20.21
CA SER A 363 2.80 8.14 -21.08
C SER A 363 1.73 9.23 -20.98
N TRP A 364 0.46 8.88 -20.82
CA TRP A 364 -0.62 9.85 -20.67
C TRP A 364 -0.58 10.60 -19.34
N GLN A 365 -0.13 9.93 -18.27
CA GLN A 365 0.04 10.55 -16.95
C GLN A 365 1.13 11.63 -16.95
N ASP A 366 2.23 11.39 -17.67
CA ASP A 366 3.30 12.38 -17.84
C ASP A 366 2.79 13.61 -18.61
N ILE A 367 1.98 13.38 -19.66
CA ILE A 367 1.34 14.45 -20.43
C ILE A 367 0.36 15.25 -19.57
N TYR A 368 -0.39 14.57 -18.68
CA TYR A 368 -1.31 15.22 -17.75
C TYR A 368 -0.59 16.24 -16.86
N SER A 369 0.55 15.83 -16.30
CA SER A 369 1.36 16.68 -15.44
C SER A 369 1.90 17.92 -16.18
N GLY A 370 2.21 17.78 -17.48
CA GLY A 370 2.67 18.88 -18.33
C GLY A 370 1.56 19.80 -18.87
N HIS A 371 0.29 19.41 -18.84
CA HIS A 371 -0.81 20.20 -19.41
C HIS A 371 -1.30 21.31 -18.46
N GLN A 372 -1.29 21.08 -17.15
CA GLN A 372 -1.82 22.03 -16.15
C GLN A 372 -1.24 23.45 -16.30
N PRO A 373 0.08 23.65 -16.50
CA PRO A 373 0.64 24.98 -16.75
C PRO A 373 0.13 25.62 -18.04
N ALA A 374 0.04 24.87 -19.15
CA ALA A 374 -0.40 25.38 -20.45
C ALA A 374 -1.88 25.80 -20.45
N SER A 375 -2.75 24.99 -19.85
CA SER A 375 -4.17 25.31 -19.67
C SER A 375 -4.35 26.57 -18.84
N THR A 376 -3.63 26.65 -17.72
CA THR A 376 -3.64 27.81 -16.84
C THR A 376 -3.20 29.06 -17.59
N PHE A 377 -2.11 28.98 -18.37
CA PHE A 377 -1.62 30.07 -19.20
C PHE A 377 -2.69 30.58 -20.18
N PHE A 378 -3.29 29.70 -20.99
CA PHE A 378 -4.30 30.11 -21.97
C PHE A 378 -5.57 30.67 -21.33
N VAL A 379 -6.04 30.05 -20.24
CA VAL A 379 -7.21 30.54 -19.50
C VAL A 379 -6.96 31.91 -18.90
N GLN A 380 -5.76 32.17 -18.37
CA GLN A 380 -5.35 33.48 -17.87
C GLN A 380 -5.42 34.55 -18.98
N GLN A 381 -4.81 34.29 -20.13
CA GLN A 381 -4.85 35.21 -21.27
C GLN A 381 -6.28 35.44 -21.75
N ALA A 382 -7.11 34.39 -21.80
CA ALA A 382 -8.49 34.48 -22.24
C ALA A 382 -9.35 35.36 -21.32
N VAL A 383 -9.09 35.37 -20.01
CA VAL A 383 -9.79 36.26 -19.06
C VAL A 383 -9.54 37.73 -19.39
N LEU A 384 -8.30 38.10 -19.69
CA LEU A 384 -7.96 39.47 -20.06
C LEU A 384 -8.49 39.84 -21.46
N ALA A 385 -8.42 38.90 -22.41
CA ALA A 385 -8.86 39.09 -23.79
C ALA A 385 -10.37 39.31 -23.94
N LYS A 386 -11.20 38.88 -22.98
CA LYS A 386 -12.67 39.07 -23.00
C LYS A 386 -13.12 40.53 -23.14
N ASN A 387 -12.29 41.48 -22.72
CA ASN A 387 -12.62 42.90 -22.80
C ASN A 387 -12.37 43.50 -24.20
N ARG A 388 -11.68 42.78 -25.08
CA ARG A 388 -11.46 43.16 -26.47
C ARG A 388 -12.61 42.70 -27.34
N LEU A 389 -13.17 43.62 -28.12
CA LEU A 389 -14.32 43.35 -28.99
C LEU A 389 -13.95 42.97 -30.44
N ASP A 390 -12.65 42.93 -30.77
CA ASP A 390 -12.22 42.50 -32.10
C ASP A 390 -12.39 41.00 -32.33
N SER A 391 -12.50 40.62 -33.61
CA SER A 391 -12.79 39.25 -34.02
C SER A 391 -11.71 38.24 -33.63
N GLU A 392 -10.44 38.64 -33.63
CA GLU A 392 -9.32 37.76 -33.30
C GLU A 392 -9.33 37.38 -31.81
N ASN A 393 -9.64 38.32 -30.93
CA ASN A 393 -9.74 38.04 -29.49
C ASN A 393 -10.97 37.19 -29.15
N GLN A 394 -12.11 37.39 -29.83
CA GLN A 394 -13.27 36.51 -29.69
C GLN A 394 -12.95 35.09 -30.16
N GLU A 395 -12.24 34.95 -31.29
CA GLU A 395 -11.76 33.67 -31.79
C GLU A 395 -10.82 32.99 -30.78
N PHE A 396 -9.83 33.72 -30.24
CA PHE A 396 -8.93 33.20 -29.21
C PHE A 396 -9.69 32.64 -28.00
N VAL A 397 -10.64 33.39 -27.43
CA VAL A 397 -11.44 32.94 -26.27
C VAL A 397 -12.23 31.66 -26.59
N LEU A 398 -12.82 31.56 -27.79
CA LEU A 398 -13.50 30.34 -28.25
C LEU A 398 -12.53 29.16 -28.37
N LYS A 399 -11.34 29.37 -28.92
CA LYS A 399 -10.30 28.33 -29.04
C LYS A 399 -9.82 27.84 -27.68
N VAL A 400 -9.61 28.74 -26.71
CA VAL A 400 -9.27 28.34 -25.34
C VAL A 400 -10.36 27.48 -24.71
N ASN A 401 -11.65 27.82 -24.90
CA ASN A 401 -12.75 26.98 -24.39
C ASN A 401 -12.75 25.58 -25.03
N ASN A 402 -12.51 25.49 -26.34
CA ASN A 402 -12.40 24.20 -27.04
C ASN A 402 -11.19 23.40 -26.53
N TYR A 403 -10.04 24.05 -26.32
CA TYR A 403 -8.84 23.41 -25.76
C TYR A 403 -9.08 22.81 -24.37
N VAL A 404 -9.79 23.54 -23.51
CA VAL A 404 -10.20 23.05 -22.17
C VAL A 404 -11.20 21.89 -22.28
N SER A 405 -12.13 21.94 -23.24
CA SER A 405 -13.07 20.84 -23.50
C SER A 405 -12.37 19.57 -23.98
N ASP A 406 -11.43 19.71 -24.92
CA ASP A 406 -10.60 18.63 -25.43
C ASP A 406 -9.79 17.98 -24.31
N TRP A 407 -9.33 18.77 -23.34
CA TRP A 407 -8.63 18.24 -22.16
C TRP A 407 -9.53 17.40 -21.24
N ARG A 408 -10.78 17.82 -21.02
CA ARG A 408 -11.74 17.03 -20.22
C ARG A 408 -12.02 15.67 -20.88
N GLU A 409 -12.10 15.62 -22.20
CA GLU A 409 -12.25 14.35 -22.91
C GLU A 409 -10.98 13.48 -22.76
N TYR A 410 -9.79 14.09 -22.76
CA TYR A 410 -8.53 13.38 -22.52
C TYR A 410 -8.49 12.70 -21.13
N GLU A 411 -8.95 13.41 -20.09
CA GLU A 411 -9.06 12.89 -18.72
C GLU A 411 -10.09 11.75 -18.63
N LYS A 412 -11.24 11.91 -19.28
CA LYS A 412 -12.25 10.84 -19.35
C LYS A 412 -11.71 9.60 -20.07
N ASN A 413 -10.97 9.76 -21.16
CA ASN A 413 -10.32 8.67 -21.87
C ASN A 413 -9.30 7.92 -21.01
N PHE A 414 -8.57 8.63 -20.13
CA PHE A 414 -7.66 8.01 -19.17
C PHE A 414 -8.40 7.07 -18.20
N LEU A 415 -9.56 7.51 -17.68
CA LEU A 415 -10.40 6.68 -16.82
C LEU A 415 -10.92 5.43 -17.57
N VAL A 416 -11.31 5.59 -18.84
CA VAL A 416 -11.74 4.48 -19.71
C VAL A 416 -10.60 3.50 -20.00
N ALA A 417 -9.36 3.96 -20.20
CA ALA A 417 -8.22 3.06 -20.38
C ALA A 417 -7.92 2.27 -19.10
N THR A 418 -8.01 2.92 -17.93
CA THR A 418 -7.82 2.25 -16.64
C THR A 418 -8.88 1.16 -16.42
N ALA A 419 -10.12 1.44 -16.80
CA ALA A 419 -11.22 0.48 -16.84
C ALA A 419 -10.90 -0.74 -17.72
N LEU A 420 -10.52 -0.50 -18.98
CA LEU A 420 -10.22 -1.57 -19.94
C LEU A 420 -9.02 -2.42 -19.51
N LEU A 421 -8.01 -1.82 -18.87
CA LEU A 421 -6.89 -2.57 -18.32
C LEU A 421 -7.34 -3.59 -17.27
N LYS A 422 -8.27 -3.21 -16.39
CA LYS A 422 -8.86 -4.13 -15.40
C LYS A 422 -9.69 -5.23 -16.08
N GLU A 423 -10.40 -4.93 -17.15
CA GLU A 423 -11.13 -5.94 -17.92
C GLU A 423 -10.18 -6.97 -18.55
N LEU A 424 -9.08 -6.51 -19.14
CA LEU A 424 -8.03 -7.40 -19.67
C LEU A 424 -7.42 -8.27 -18.56
N GLN A 425 -7.24 -7.74 -17.34
CA GLN A 425 -6.79 -8.54 -16.21
C GLN A 425 -7.80 -9.64 -15.84
N ALA A 426 -9.10 -9.31 -15.81
CA ALA A 426 -10.14 -10.29 -15.54
C ALA A 426 -10.21 -11.41 -16.60
N VAL A 427 -9.98 -11.08 -17.88
CA VAL A 427 -9.86 -12.09 -18.95
C VAL A 427 -8.75 -13.10 -18.64
N ASP A 428 -7.60 -12.66 -18.12
CA ASP A 428 -6.50 -13.56 -17.74
C ASP A 428 -6.88 -14.46 -16.55
N SER A 429 -7.52 -13.89 -15.53
CA SER A 429 -7.99 -14.67 -14.37
C SER A 429 -9.08 -15.69 -14.77
N LEU A 430 -9.96 -15.37 -15.72
CA LEU A 430 -10.92 -16.34 -16.27
C LEU A 430 -10.24 -17.45 -17.06
N ALA A 431 -9.23 -17.14 -17.86
CA ALA A 431 -8.45 -18.14 -18.57
C ALA A 431 -7.77 -19.12 -17.61
N LYS A 432 -7.16 -18.60 -16.53
CA LYS A 432 -6.59 -19.39 -15.44
C LYS A 432 -7.64 -20.24 -14.73
N LEU A 433 -8.83 -19.67 -14.44
CA LEU A 433 -9.93 -20.40 -13.82
C LEU A 433 -10.37 -21.59 -14.68
N HIS A 434 -10.50 -21.39 -15.99
CA HIS A 434 -10.84 -22.47 -16.91
C HIS A 434 -9.76 -23.56 -16.94
N GLN A 435 -8.48 -23.20 -17.06
CA GLN A 435 -7.38 -24.17 -16.99
C GLN A 435 -7.43 -24.97 -15.68
N GLN A 436 -7.66 -24.28 -14.56
CA GLN A 436 -7.76 -24.90 -13.25
C GLN A 436 -8.96 -25.84 -13.13
N ASN A 437 -10.09 -25.50 -13.77
CA ASN A 437 -11.24 -26.38 -13.85
C ASN A 437 -10.90 -27.72 -14.53
N SER A 438 -10.15 -27.69 -15.63
CA SER A 438 -9.69 -28.89 -16.34
C SER A 438 -8.74 -29.75 -15.48
N ILE A 439 -7.87 -29.09 -14.69
CA ILE A 439 -6.96 -29.77 -13.75
C ILE A 439 -7.75 -30.46 -12.64
N ILE A 440 -8.72 -29.77 -12.02
CA ILE A 440 -9.58 -30.35 -10.99
C ILE A 440 -10.35 -31.55 -11.55
N ALA A 441 -10.98 -31.42 -12.72
CA ALA A 441 -11.69 -32.52 -13.38
C ALA A 441 -10.79 -33.74 -13.59
N SER A 442 -9.54 -33.52 -14.04
CA SER A 442 -8.54 -34.57 -14.22
C SER A 442 -8.11 -35.22 -12.90
N SER A 443 -7.95 -34.43 -11.85
CA SER A 443 -7.61 -34.90 -10.50
C SER A 443 -8.74 -35.73 -9.88
N ILE A 444 -10.01 -35.34 -10.08
CA ILE A 444 -11.18 -36.14 -9.68
C ILE A 444 -11.22 -37.46 -10.45
N ALA A 445 -11.09 -37.42 -11.78
CA ALA A 445 -11.11 -38.64 -12.60
C ALA A 445 -9.98 -39.62 -12.23
N ALA A 446 -8.78 -39.11 -11.95
CA ALA A 446 -7.65 -39.92 -11.49
C ALA A 446 -7.89 -40.56 -10.11
N LEU A 447 -8.60 -39.85 -9.23
CA LEU A 447 -8.97 -40.32 -7.89
C LEU A 447 -10.06 -41.40 -7.95
N ASP A 448 -11.05 -41.26 -8.83
CA ASP A 448 -12.11 -42.24 -9.03
C ASP A 448 -11.62 -43.52 -9.71
N ALA A 449 -10.63 -43.40 -10.60
CA ALA A 449 -10.06 -44.54 -11.33
C ALA A 449 -9.20 -45.48 -10.48
N THR A 450 -8.84 -45.10 -9.24
CA THR A 450 -7.90 -45.86 -8.41
C THR A 450 -8.54 -46.46 -7.16
N GLN A 451 -8.29 -47.75 -6.94
CA GLN A 451 -8.73 -48.50 -5.75
C GLN A 451 -7.57 -48.80 -4.78
N ASP A 452 -6.34 -48.45 -5.18
CA ASP A 452 -5.12 -48.58 -4.37
C ASP A 452 -5.12 -47.48 -3.30
N GLY A 453 -5.05 -47.87 -2.02
CA GLY A 453 -5.20 -46.91 -0.91
C GLY A 453 -4.14 -45.81 -0.93
N LYS A 454 -2.91 -46.16 -1.29
CA LYS A 454 -1.79 -45.20 -1.37
C LYS A 454 -2.01 -44.20 -2.48
N LYS A 455 -2.48 -44.65 -3.65
CA LYS A 455 -2.82 -43.77 -4.78
C LYS A 455 -4.04 -42.90 -4.48
N GLN A 456 -5.03 -43.42 -3.75
CA GLN A 456 -6.16 -42.62 -3.27
C GLN A 456 -5.70 -41.50 -2.34
N GLN A 457 -4.82 -41.80 -1.40
CA GLN A 457 -4.25 -40.79 -0.50
C GLN A 457 -3.46 -39.71 -1.27
N ILE A 458 -2.58 -40.13 -2.20
CA ILE A 458 -1.80 -39.19 -3.03
C ILE A 458 -2.72 -38.35 -3.93
N GLY A 459 -3.74 -38.97 -4.52
CA GLY A 459 -4.73 -38.30 -5.37
C GLY A 459 -5.54 -37.25 -4.61
N ALA A 460 -6.00 -37.58 -3.40
CA ALA A 460 -6.74 -36.66 -2.53
C ALA A 460 -5.91 -35.41 -2.18
N ASN A 461 -4.61 -35.58 -1.94
CA ASN A 461 -3.70 -34.48 -1.66
C ASN A 461 -3.41 -33.61 -2.89
N ARG A 462 -3.37 -34.21 -4.08
CA ARG A 462 -3.28 -33.45 -5.33
C ARG A 462 -4.55 -32.63 -5.57
N LEU A 463 -5.72 -33.25 -5.44
CA LEU A 463 -7.01 -32.56 -5.58
C LEU A 463 -7.15 -31.40 -4.59
N HIS A 464 -6.71 -31.59 -3.34
CA HIS A 464 -6.69 -30.51 -2.35
C HIS A 464 -5.84 -29.32 -2.81
N LYS A 465 -4.63 -29.57 -3.31
CA LYS A 465 -3.76 -28.51 -3.87
C LYS A 465 -4.46 -27.78 -5.02
N ASP A 466 -5.00 -28.54 -5.97
CA ASP A 466 -5.63 -27.97 -7.15
C ASP A 466 -6.86 -27.14 -6.78
N PHE A 467 -7.63 -27.56 -5.78
CA PHE A 467 -8.77 -26.80 -5.28
C PHE A 467 -8.39 -25.53 -4.53
N VAL A 468 -7.29 -25.54 -3.77
CA VAL A 468 -6.77 -24.32 -3.14
C VAL A 468 -6.38 -23.29 -4.20
N THR A 469 -5.69 -23.68 -5.27
CA THR A 469 -5.39 -22.79 -6.40
C THR A 469 -6.66 -22.21 -7.03
N TYR A 470 -7.70 -23.03 -7.20
CA TYR A 470 -8.99 -22.57 -7.72
C TYR A 470 -9.62 -21.49 -6.84
N GLN A 471 -9.63 -21.67 -5.52
CA GLN A 471 -10.17 -20.69 -4.59
C GLN A 471 -9.40 -19.36 -4.63
N GLN A 472 -8.07 -19.40 -4.81
CA GLN A 472 -7.26 -18.18 -4.95
C GLN A 472 -7.67 -17.38 -6.19
N ILE A 473 -7.87 -18.05 -7.32
CA ILE A 473 -8.32 -17.41 -8.57
C ILE A 473 -9.73 -16.81 -8.39
N GLN A 474 -10.62 -17.48 -7.65
CA GLN A 474 -11.95 -16.93 -7.33
C GLN A 474 -11.86 -15.64 -6.51
N VAL A 475 -10.99 -15.60 -5.49
CA VAL A 475 -10.78 -14.38 -4.68
C VAL A 475 -10.29 -13.21 -5.54
N GLU A 476 -9.36 -13.46 -6.48
CA GLU A 476 -8.90 -12.43 -7.43
C GLU A 476 -10.05 -11.89 -8.31
N LEU A 477 -10.91 -12.79 -8.81
CA LEU A 477 -12.07 -12.44 -9.64
C LEU A 477 -13.16 -11.72 -8.84
N ASP A 478 -13.42 -12.14 -7.61
CA ASP A 478 -14.37 -11.49 -6.71
C ASP A 478 -13.92 -10.06 -6.36
N ALA A 479 -12.63 -9.86 -6.06
CA ALA A 479 -12.06 -8.53 -5.84
C ALA A 479 -12.20 -7.63 -7.08
N TRP A 480 -12.05 -8.21 -8.28
CA TRP A 480 -12.31 -7.50 -9.52
C TRP A 480 -13.78 -7.10 -9.66
N LEU A 481 -14.72 -8.02 -9.40
CA LEU A 481 -16.18 -7.77 -9.43
C LEU A 481 -16.59 -6.64 -8.50
N GLU A 482 -16.03 -6.60 -7.30
CA GLU A 482 -16.27 -5.52 -6.33
C GLU A 482 -15.78 -4.16 -6.81
N SER A 483 -14.81 -4.13 -7.73
CA SER A 483 -14.27 -2.90 -8.32
C SER A 483 -15.12 -2.35 -9.49
N LEU A 484 -16.15 -3.08 -9.93
CA LEU A 484 -17.02 -2.74 -11.07
C LEU A 484 -18.05 -1.61 -10.90
N PRO A 485 -18.52 -1.16 -9.72
CA PRO A 485 -19.62 -0.18 -9.63
C PRO A 485 -19.41 1.15 -10.38
N ASN A 486 -18.18 1.44 -10.83
CA ASN A 486 -17.83 2.66 -11.58
C ASN A 486 -17.59 2.42 -13.09
N LEU A 487 -17.77 1.18 -13.58
CA LEU A 487 -17.34 0.75 -14.93
C LEU A 487 -18.56 0.55 -15.85
N LYS A 488 -18.85 1.54 -16.71
CA LYS A 488 -19.90 1.47 -17.74
C LYS A 488 -19.39 0.81 -19.02
N SER A 489 -18.95 -0.45 -18.97
CA SER A 489 -18.54 -1.19 -20.17
C SER A 489 -19.45 -2.38 -20.45
N SER A 490 -19.70 -2.65 -21.73
CA SER A 490 -20.39 -3.87 -22.18
C SER A 490 -19.57 -5.14 -21.93
N GLY A 491 -18.24 -5.01 -21.82
CA GLY A 491 -17.33 -6.12 -21.50
C GLY A 491 -17.53 -6.65 -20.08
N ALA A 492 -17.84 -5.79 -19.11
CA ALA A 492 -18.04 -6.17 -17.73
C ALA A 492 -19.19 -7.18 -17.53
N LEU A 493 -20.32 -7.01 -18.23
CA LEU A 493 -21.44 -7.96 -18.15
C LEU A 493 -21.09 -9.34 -18.72
N ALA A 494 -20.42 -9.38 -19.88
CA ALA A 494 -19.98 -10.64 -20.48
C ALA A 494 -18.94 -11.38 -19.61
N LEU A 495 -18.08 -10.62 -18.91
CA LEU A 495 -17.13 -11.16 -17.93
C LEU A 495 -17.83 -11.76 -16.71
N ILE A 496 -18.86 -11.09 -16.17
CA ILE A 496 -19.68 -11.59 -15.06
C ILE A 496 -20.35 -12.91 -15.45
N ASP A 497 -21.03 -12.95 -16.59
CA ASP A 497 -21.74 -14.15 -17.06
C ASP A 497 -20.78 -15.35 -17.23
N LYS A 498 -19.57 -15.11 -17.76
CA LYS A 498 -18.54 -16.15 -17.88
C LYS A 498 -17.99 -16.62 -16.55
N TYR A 499 -17.78 -15.70 -15.60
CA TYR A 499 -17.34 -16.07 -14.26
C TYR A 499 -18.34 -17.01 -13.59
N ASP A 500 -19.63 -16.66 -13.61
CA ASP A 500 -20.70 -17.46 -13.02
C ASP A 500 -20.79 -18.87 -13.64
N LEU A 501 -20.48 -19.00 -14.94
CA LEU A 501 -20.44 -20.30 -15.63
C LEU A 501 -19.21 -21.15 -15.23
N LEU A 502 -18.06 -20.53 -15.00
CA LEU A 502 -16.81 -21.21 -14.65
C LEU A 502 -16.66 -21.47 -13.14
N SER A 503 -17.36 -20.72 -12.30
CA SER A 503 -17.32 -20.81 -10.84
C SER A 503 -18.18 -21.96 -10.29
N HIS A 504 -18.07 -23.17 -10.87
CA HIS A 504 -19.00 -24.28 -10.60
C HIS A 504 -18.53 -25.32 -9.56
N TYR A 505 -17.27 -25.27 -9.09
CA TYR A 505 -16.80 -26.24 -8.10
C TYR A 505 -17.20 -25.79 -6.70
N ASP A 506 -18.12 -26.56 -6.11
CA ASP A 506 -18.58 -26.34 -4.75
C ASP A 506 -17.55 -26.85 -3.73
N LYS A 507 -17.21 -25.98 -2.76
CA LYS A 507 -16.23 -26.26 -1.72
C LYS A 507 -16.59 -27.49 -0.89
N GLU A 508 -17.85 -27.59 -0.48
CA GLU A 508 -18.31 -28.66 0.39
C GLU A 508 -18.20 -30.01 -0.33
N ASN A 509 -18.61 -30.07 -1.60
CA ASN A 509 -18.50 -31.27 -2.42
C ASN A 509 -17.04 -31.72 -2.64
N ILE A 510 -16.13 -30.80 -2.97
CA ILE A 510 -14.71 -31.16 -3.18
C ILE A 510 -14.05 -31.62 -1.88
N GLU A 511 -14.33 -30.94 -0.76
CA GLU A 511 -13.83 -31.35 0.56
C GLU A 511 -14.35 -32.73 0.95
N GLN A 512 -15.63 -33.03 0.71
CA GLN A 512 -16.21 -34.35 0.93
C GLN A 512 -15.54 -35.44 0.08
N LEU A 513 -15.22 -35.18 -1.18
CA LEU A 513 -14.49 -36.13 -2.04
C LEU A 513 -13.08 -36.43 -1.49
N ILE A 514 -12.38 -35.40 -1.03
CA ILE A 514 -11.05 -35.53 -0.43
C ILE A 514 -11.12 -36.38 0.85
N VAL A 515 -12.11 -36.12 1.72
CA VAL A 515 -12.32 -36.87 2.96
C VAL A 515 -12.65 -38.34 2.66
N ALA A 516 -13.62 -38.60 1.77
CA ALA A 516 -14.02 -39.96 1.41
C ALA A 516 -12.85 -40.76 0.81
N ALA A 517 -12.00 -40.14 -0.01
CA ALA A 517 -10.82 -40.81 -0.55
C ALA A 517 -9.78 -41.15 0.53
N ARG A 518 -9.60 -40.29 1.54
CA ARG A 518 -8.71 -40.56 2.68
C ARG A 518 -9.26 -41.69 3.57
N GLU A 519 -10.57 -41.73 3.81
CA GLU A 519 -11.22 -42.81 4.56
C GLU A 519 -11.09 -44.17 3.83
N ARG A 520 -11.30 -44.20 2.51
CA ARG A 520 -11.09 -45.41 1.71
C ARG A 520 -9.63 -45.89 1.78
N ALA A 521 -8.68 -44.98 1.70
CA ALA A 521 -7.25 -45.29 1.85
C ALA A 521 -6.91 -45.84 3.24
N GLN A 522 -7.51 -45.30 4.30
CA GLN A 522 -7.34 -45.83 5.66
C GLN A 522 -7.90 -47.25 5.80
N ASN A 523 -9.08 -47.50 5.24
CA ASN A 523 -9.77 -48.79 5.33
C ASN A 523 -9.07 -49.91 4.55
N SER A 524 -8.31 -49.60 3.50
CA SER A 524 -7.54 -50.61 2.75
C SER A 524 -6.26 -51.06 3.46
N GLY A 525 -5.76 -50.27 4.44
CA GLY A 525 -4.50 -50.52 5.15
C GLY A 525 -3.24 -50.25 4.31
N GLU A 526 -3.37 -49.89 3.04
CA GLU A 526 -2.26 -49.62 2.11
C GLU A 526 -1.90 -48.12 2.12
N LEU A 527 -1.40 -47.63 3.25
CA LEU A 527 -1.04 -46.22 3.42
C LEU A 527 0.45 -45.96 3.12
N VAL A 528 0.82 -44.68 2.95
CA VAL A 528 2.23 -44.29 2.98
C VAL A 528 2.85 -44.75 4.29
N SER A 529 3.97 -45.46 4.23
CA SER A 529 4.67 -45.91 5.43
C SER A 529 5.47 -44.78 6.08
N GLN A 530 5.78 -44.89 7.38
CA GLN A 530 6.66 -43.96 8.09
C GLN A 530 8.01 -43.78 7.37
N SER A 531 8.58 -44.86 6.82
CA SER A 531 9.83 -44.81 6.06
C SER A 531 9.73 -44.01 4.77
N GLN A 532 8.58 -44.04 4.10
CA GLN A 532 8.30 -43.28 2.88
C GLN A 532 7.98 -41.81 3.16
N ALA A 533 7.57 -41.49 4.39
CA ALA A 533 7.32 -40.14 4.88
C ALA A 533 8.53 -39.47 5.54
N MET A 534 9.62 -40.23 5.73
CA MET A 534 10.78 -39.78 6.48
C MET A 534 11.54 -38.68 5.74
N ILE A 535 11.78 -37.59 6.47
CA ILE A 535 12.73 -36.52 6.15
C ILE A 535 13.75 -36.40 7.27
N VAL A 536 14.88 -35.78 6.97
CA VAL A 536 16.00 -35.63 7.90
C VAL A 536 16.41 -34.17 7.85
N ASP A 537 16.60 -33.53 9.00
CA ASP A 537 17.14 -32.18 9.04
C ASP A 537 18.67 -32.16 8.89
N ALA A 538 19.24 -30.97 8.79
CA ALA A 538 20.67 -30.74 8.66
C ALA A 538 21.51 -31.30 9.83
N ALA A 539 20.92 -31.51 11.01
CA ALA A 539 21.57 -32.14 12.16
C ALA A 539 21.41 -33.67 12.20
N GLY A 540 20.80 -34.28 11.18
CA GLY A 540 20.57 -35.72 11.10
C GLY A 540 19.35 -36.21 11.87
N LYS A 541 18.55 -35.32 12.47
CA LYS A 541 17.33 -35.66 13.20
C LYS A 541 16.21 -36.00 12.22
N LYS A 542 15.50 -37.09 12.51
CA LYS A 542 14.53 -37.69 11.59
C LYS A 542 13.12 -37.23 11.94
N TYR A 543 12.33 -36.95 10.91
CA TYR A 543 10.92 -36.60 11.04
C TYR A 543 10.09 -37.36 10.01
N ALA A 544 8.78 -37.50 10.23
CA ALA A 544 7.85 -37.99 9.21
C ALA A 544 6.78 -36.94 8.91
N LYS A 545 6.50 -36.70 7.62
CA LYS A 545 5.47 -35.75 7.19
C LYS A 545 4.07 -36.27 7.49
N LEU A 546 3.21 -35.40 8.03
CA LEU A 546 1.81 -35.69 8.32
C LEU A 546 0.86 -34.69 7.65
N ASP A 547 -0.30 -35.19 7.20
CA ASP A 547 -1.42 -34.37 6.75
C ASP A 547 -2.31 -33.88 7.91
N LYS A 548 -3.39 -33.14 7.59
CA LYS A 548 -4.37 -32.63 8.57
C LYS A 548 -5.06 -33.75 9.37
N ALA A 549 -5.16 -34.97 8.85
CA ALA A 549 -5.76 -36.11 9.55
C ALA A 549 -4.72 -36.92 10.37
N GLY A 550 -3.43 -36.57 10.29
CA GLY A 550 -2.35 -37.29 10.96
C GLY A 550 -1.85 -38.51 10.19
N LEU A 551 -2.19 -38.63 8.90
CA LEU A 551 -1.66 -39.69 8.05
C LEU A 551 -0.31 -39.31 7.46
N TYR A 552 0.55 -40.31 7.27
CA TYR A 552 1.85 -40.14 6.64
C TYR A 552 1.74 -39.64 5.20
N LEU A 553 2.57 -38.67 4.83
CA LEU A 553 2.69 -38.15 3.48
C LEU A 553 4.02 -38.54 2.87
N ALA A 554 4.05 -38.79 1.56
CA ALA A 554 5.31 -39.11 0.88
C ALA A 554 6.37 -38.01 1.09
N LYS A 555 7.65 -38.38 1.16
CA LYS A 555 8.77 -37.45 1.36
C LYS A 555 8.72 -36.20 0.47
N GLY A 556 8.29 -36.34 -0.78
CA GLY A 556 8.17 -35.23 -1.75
C GLY A 556 6.94 -34.34 -1.60
N ALA A 557 6.04 -34.61 -0.65
CA ALA A 557 4.81 -33.82 -0.48
C ALA A 557 5.11 -32.39 -0.03
N THR A 558 4.45 -31.41 -0.66
CA THR A 558 4.60 -29.98 -0.34
C THR A 558 3.54 -29.49 0.66
N TYR A 559 3.70 -28.28 1.19
CA TYR A 559 2.70 -27.63 2.04
C TYR A 559 1.33 -27.55 1.33
N GLU A 560 1.32 -27.18 0.05
CA GLU A 560 0.10 -27.07 -0.77
C GLU A 560 -0.59 -28.43 -0.97
N GLN A 561 0.16 -29.53 -0.93
CA GLN A 561 -0.39 -30.90 -1.00
C GLN A 561 -0.91 -31.42 0.35
N GLY A 562 -1.18 -30.54 1.30
CA GLY A 562 -1.80 -30.90 2.58
C GLY A 562 -0.83 -31.26 3.69
N TRP A 563 0.48 -31.07 3.52
CA TRP A 563 1.46 -31.21 4.61
C TRP A 563 1.22 -30.15 5.68
N ARG A 564 0.93 -30.57 6.91
CA ARG A 564 0.58 -29.66 8.02
C ARG A 564 1.41 -29.89 9.27
N CYS A 565 1.94 -31.09 9.48
CA CYS A 565 2.75 -31.39 10.66
C CYS A 565 3.92 -32.30 10.35
N VAL A 566 4.84 -32.39 11.32
CA VAL A 566 5.91 -33.38 11.34
C VAL A 566 5.88 -34.17 12.65
N LEU A 567 5.97 -35.49 12.54
CA LEU A 567 6.22 -36.38 13.67
C LEU A 567 7.73 -36.49 13.87
N GLU A 568 8.24 -36.16 15.06
CA GLU A 568 9.64 -36.33 15.42
C GLU A 568 9.94 -37.82 15.65
N LEU A 569 10.90 -38.38 14.91
CA LEU A 569 11.30 -39.79 14.99
C LEU A 569 12.57 -39.91 15.84
N GLY A 570 12.56 -40.83 16.81
CA GLY A 570 13.70 -41.05 17.71
C GLY A 570 13.74 -40.10 18.93
N SER A 571 12.64 -39.42 19.24
CA SER A 571 12.45 -38.47 20.35
C SER A 571 12.40 -39.10 21.75
N GLY A 572 12.94 -40.30 21.95
CA GLY A 572 12.86 -40.97 23.25
C GLY A 572 11.54 -41.70 23.49
N ASP A 573 11.03 -41.53 24.71
CA ASP A 573 9.75 -41.98 25.26
C ASP A 573 8.51 -41.23 24.74
N ARG A 574 8.72 -40.20 23.92
CA ARG A 574 7.69 -39.23 23.63
C ARG A 574 7.27 -39.30 22.18
N ARG A 575 5.96 -39.29 21.96
CA ARG A 575 5.43 -39.01 20.64
C ARG A 575 5.25 -37.51 20.52
N ARG A 576 6.19 -36.84 19.86
CA ARG A 576 6.17 -35.39 19.62
C ARG A 576 5.76 -35.07 18.18
N ILE A 577 4.70 -34.30 18.01
CA ILE A 577 4.22 -33.80 16.73
C ILE A 577 4.30 -32.28 16.75
N TRP A 578 4.90 -31.71 15.70
CA TRP A 578 5.04 -30.28 15.51
C TRP A 578 4.15 -29.80 14.39
N MET A 579 3.43 -28.70 14.64
CA MET A 579 2.67 -28.01 13.61
C MET A 579 3.62 -27.20 12.71
N LEU A 580 3.35 -27.18 11.40
CA LEU A 580 3.98 -26.25 10.47
C LEU A 580 3.33 -24.86 10.56
N LEU A 581 4.08 -23.83 10.16
CA LEU A 581 3.50 -22.50 10.06
C LEU A 581 2.62 -22.41 8.80
N PRO A 582 1.48 -21.71 8.88
CA PRO A 582 0.66 -21.47 7.70
C PRO A 582 1.41 -20.62 6.68
N LYS A 583 1.15 -20.89 5.40
CA LYS A 583 1.56 -20.01 4.29
C LYS A 583 0.55 -18.87 4.22
N VAL A 584 0.99 -17.65 4.46
CA VAL A 584 0.18 -16.44 4.28
C VAL A 584 0.56 -15.85 2.92
N GLU A 585 -0.42 -15.43 2.13
CA GLU A 585 -0.16 -14.73 0.88
C GLU A 585 0.59 -13.41 1.15
N ALA A 586 1.42 -12.96 0.20
CA ALA A 586 2.25 -11.76 0.30
C ALA A 586 3.42 -11.76 1.33
N ASN A 587 3.89 -12.91 1.82
CA ASN A 587 4.97 -12.99 2.84
C ASN A 587 4.65 -12.27 4.16
N GLU A 588 3.38 -11.96 4.44
CA GLU A 588 3.01 -11.34 5.71
C GLU A 588 2.94 -12.39 6.82
N LEU A 589 3.73 -12.20 7.86
CA LEU A 589 3.72 -13.07 9.03
C LEU A 589 2.49 -12.76 9.89
N GLU A 590 1.67 -13.77 10.21
CA GLU A 590 0.51 -13.58 11.07
C GLU A 590 0.91 -13.67 12.56
N TYR A 591 0.91 -12.53 13.24
CA TYR A 591 1.24 -12.43 14.66
C TYR A 591 0.00 -12.53 15.54
N PHE A 592 0.15 -13.17 16.70
CA PHE A 592 -0.92 -13.35 17.67
C PHE A 592 -0.55 -12.69 18.99
N ALA A 593 -1.55 -12.18 19.70
CA ALA A 593 -1.42 -11.89 21.13
C ALA A 593 -1.45 -13.22 21.91
N TYR A 594 -0.66 -13.37 22.96
CA TYR A 594 -0.76 -14.56 23.81
C TYR A 594 -2.17 -14.67 24.44
N GLN A 595 -2.69 -13.56 24.95
CA GLN A 595 -4.07 -13.40 25.44
C GLN A 595 -4.42 -11.91 25.61
N GLY A 596 -5.71 -11.55 25.59
CA GLY A 596 -6.18 -10.21 25.94
C GLY A 596 -6.17 -9.18 24.80
N SER A 597 -6.10 -9.63 23.53
CA SER A 597 -6.51 -8.83 22.37
C SER A 597 -8.02 -8.54 22.42
N SER A 598 -8.44 -7.42 21.82
CA SER A 598 -9.86 -7.08 21.63
C SER A 598 -10.58 -8.02 20.66
N ASP A 599 -9.83 -8.63 19.74
CA ASP A 599 -10.31 -9.71 18.88
C ASP A 599 -9.82 -11.04 19.47
N GLU A 600 -10.74 -11.82 20.06
CA GLU A 600 -10.40 -13.09 20.71
C GLU A 600 -9.85 -14.12 19.71
N SER A 601 -10.20 -14.02 18.42
CA SER A 601 -9.68 -14.91 17.37
C SER A 601 -8.18 -14.69 17.11
N LYS A 602 -7.63 -13.54 17.53
CA LYS A 602 -6.21 -13.19 17.44
C LYS A 602 -5.43 -13.48 18.73
N ASN A 603 -6.04 -14.19 19.69
CA ASN A 603 -5.37 -14.69 20.88
C ASN A 603 -4.87 -16.13 20.68
N VAL A 604 -3.74 -16.48 21.31
CA VAL A 604 -3.27 -17.88 21.39
C VAL A 604 -4.21 -18.72 22.27
N LEU A 605 -4.60 -18.16 23.41
CA LEU A 605 -5.50 -18.75 24.39
C LEU A 605 -6.93 -18.19 24.28
N GLY A 606 -7.89 -18.86 24.90
CA GLY A 606 -9.30 -18.45 24.90
C GLY A 606 -10.19 -19.48 24.19
N ALA A 607 -11.51 -19.31 24.30
CA ALA A 607 -12.47 -20.24 23.72
C ALA A 607 -12.50 -20.14 22.19
N GLN A 608 -12.32 -18.91 21.67
CA GLN A 608 -12.17 -18.62 20.24
C GLN A 608 -10.69 -18.48 19.82
N GLY A 609 -9.76 -18.71 20.75
CA GLY A 609 -8.34 -18.57 20.50
C GLY A 609 -7.76 -19.68 19.64
N TYR A 610 -6.57 -19.44 19.10
CA TYR A 610 -5.92 -20.29 18.11
C TYR A 610 -5.80 -21.77 18.55
N ILE A 611 -5.36 -22.04 19.78
CA ILE A 611 -5.22 -23.42 20.29
C ILE A 611 -6.57 -24.15 20.38
N SER A 612 -7.62 -23.44 20.81
CA SER A 612 -8.96 -24.03 20.94
C SER A 612 -9.46 -24.51 19.58
N ASN A 613 -9.32 -23.66 18.55
CA ASN A 613 -9.72 -23.99 17.19
C ASN A 613 -8.91 -25.17 16.62
N VAL A 614 -7.59 -25.14 16.78
CA VAL A 614 -6.71 -26.22 16.29
C VAL A 614 -7.01 -27.55 16.98
N ASN A 615 -7.30 -27.55 18.28
CA ASN A 615 -7.68 -28.75 19.04
C ASN A 615 -9.06 -29.26 18.66
N GLN A 616 -10.03 -28.37 18.43
CA GLN A 616 -11.37 -28.74 17.98
C GLN A 616 -11.34 -29.40 16.60
N GLU A 617 -10.45 -28.95 15.72
CA GLU A 617 -10.24 -29.56 14.39
C GLU A 617 -9.45 -30.87 14.43
N ALA A 618 -8.90 -31.26 15.59
CA ALA A 618 -7.99 -32.38 15.75
C ALA A 618 -6.85 -32.37 14.71
N LEU A 619 -6.24 -31.20 14.48
CA LEU A 619 -5.22 -31.00 13.46
C LEU A 619 -4.09 -32.04 13.60
N CYS A 620 -3.77 -32.69 12.49
CA CYS A 620 -2.79 -33.78 12.38
C CYS A 620 -3.12 -35.01 13.25
N GLY A 621 -4.42 -35.24 13.47
CA GLY A 621 -4.94 -36.39 14.20
C GLY A 621 -4.77 -36.30 15.71
N VAL A 622 -4.49 -35.11 16.25
CA VAL A 622 -4.31 -34.87 17.69
C VAL A 622 -5.06 -33.62 18.14
N SER A 623 -5.52 -33.62 19.39
CA SER A 623 -6.38 -32.57 19.98
C SER A 623 -5.83 -32.03 21.31
N ASP A 624 -4.54 -32.25 21.57
CA ASP A 624 -3.83 -31.88 22.79
C ASP A 624 -2.70 -30.88 22.51
N TRP A 625 -2.86 -30.05 21.47
CA TRP A 625 -1.90 -29.02 21.08
C TRP A 625 -1.67 -28.01 22.20
N ARG A 626 -0.41 -27.63 22.38
CA ARG A 626 0.04 -26.68 23.41
C ARG A 626 1.07 -25.72 22.83
N VAL A 627 1.21 -24.57 23.49
CA VAL A 627 2.36 -23.69 23.27
C VAL A 627 3.62 -24.41 23.76
N PRO A 628 4.69 -24.48 22.97
CA PRO A 628 5.91 -25.18 23.33
C PRO A 628 6.66 -24.48 24.47
N THR A 629 7.43 -25.24 25.24
CA THR A 629 8.43 -24.67 26.15
C THR A 629 9.60 -24.09 25.36
N ILE A 630 10.43 -23.27 26.03
CA ILE A 630 11.67 -22.75 25.43
C ILE A 630 12.57 -23.91 24.97
N LEU A 631 12.67 -24.98 25.75
CA LEU A 631 13.52 -26.14 25.41
C LEU A 631 13.00 -26.88 24.19
N GLN A 632 11.68 -27.03 24.07
CA GLN A 632 11.08 -27.65 22.89
C GLN A 632 11.36 -26.80 21.64
N LEU A 633 11.26 -25.47 21.73
CA LEU A 633 11.64 -24.58 20.64
C LEU A 633 13.13 -24.71 20.29
N GLN A 634 14.02 -24.62 21.27
CA GLN A 634 15.46 -24.80 21.06
C GLN A 634 15.80 -26.12 20.37
N SER A 635 15.09 -27.21 20.68
CA SER A 635 15.30 -28.54 20.08
C SER A 635 14.97 -28.65 18.58
N LEU A 636 14.37 -27.61 17.98
CA LEU A 636 14.11 -27.51 16.55
C LEU A 636 15.27 -26.91 15.75
N ALA A 637 16.23 -26.27 16.43
CA ALA A 637 17.34 -25.62 15.76
C ALA A 637 18.33 -26.67 15.24
N SER A 638 18.54 -26.71 13.92
CA SER A 638 19.36 -27.73 13.27
C SER A 638 20.14 -27.23 12.05
N SER A 639 19.91 -26.00 11.61
CA SER A 639 20.58 -25.39 10.46
C SER A 639 21.40 -24.17 10.87
N TYR A 640 22.66 -24.09 10.43
CA TYR A 640 23.54 -22.96 10.76
C TYR A 640 23.26 -21.73 9.89
N VAL A 641 23.23 -20.56 10.52
CA VAL A 641 23.16 -19.27 9.82
C VAL A 641 24.54 -18.63 9.78
N LYS A 642 25.03 -18.37 8.57
CA LYS A 642 26.29 -17.65 8.36
C LYS A 642 26.08 -16.14 8.35
N TYR A 643 26.95 -15.40 9.05
CA TYR A 643 26.95 -13.93 9.01
C TYR A 643 27.44 -13.38 7.67
N SER A 644 28.48 -14.01 7.12
CA SER A 644 29.07 -13.71 5.81
C SER A 644 29.93 -14.91 5.37
N GLU A 645 30.40 -14.91 4.12
CA GLU A 645 31.29 -15.95 3.58
C GLU A 645 32.63 -16.07 4.35
N TYR A 646 32.98 -15.08 5.19
CA TYR A 646 34.28 -14.94 5.86
C TYR A 646 34.20 -14.85 7.40
N SER A 647 33.06 -15.19 8.02
CA SER A 647 32.81 -15.00 9.47
C SER A 647 32.32 -16.28 10.15
N SER A 648 32.57 -16.39 11.46
CA SER A 648 32.01 -17.44 12.33
C SER A 648 30.47 -17.45 12.31
N ASP A 649 29.89 -18.62 12.55
CA ASP A 649 28.45 -18.86 12.54
C ASP A 649 27.73 -17.93 13.54
N LYS A 650 26.59 -17.33 13.11
CA LYS A 650 25.76 -16.44 13.95
C LYS A 650 24.95 -17.20 15.00
N GLY A 651 24.73 -18.49 14.75
CA GLY A 651 23.90 -19.37 15.57
C GLY A 651 23.14 -20.40 14.74
N LEU A 652 22.27 -21.15 15.41
CA LEU A 652 21.39 -22.16 14.86
C LEU A 652 19.98 -21.61 14.63
N SER A 653 19.43 -21.97 13.49
CA SER A 653 18.08 -21.69 13.04
C SER A 653 17.35 -22.99 12.71
N ILE A 654 16.06 -22.89 12.40
CA ILE A 654 15.26 -24.06 12.05
C ILE A 654 15.51 -24.42 10.57
N ASP A 655 15.72 -25.70 10.29
CA ASP A 655 15.83 -26.22 8.94
C ASP A 655 14.50 -26.11 8.17
N THR A 656 14.52 -25.34 7.07
CA THR A 656 13.36 -25.09 6.21
C THR A 656 12.95 -26.28 5.34
N ASP A 657 13.83 -27.28 5.17
CA ASP A 657 13.48 -28.53 4.47
C ASP A 657 12.52 -29.40 5.30
N VAL A 658 12.53 -29.24 6.62
CA VAL A 658 11.62 -29.90 7.56
C VAL A 658 10.48 -28.97 7.99
N PHE A 659 10.78 -27.72 8.31
CA PHE A 659 9.79 -26.75 8.80
C PHE A 659 9.54 -25.67 7.76
N VAL A 660 8.88 -26.08 6.67
CA VAL A 660 8.46 -25.18 5.60
C VAL A 660 7.69 -23.98 6.17
N ASN A 661 7.95 -22.81 5.59
CA ASN A 661 7.45 -21.50 6.03
C ASN A 661 8.11 -20.91 7.30
N HIS A 662 9.19 -21.52 7.83
CA HIS A 662 10.02 -20.80 8.80
C HIS A 662 10.75 -19.61 8.12
N PRO A 663 10.60 -18.37 8.63
CA PRO A 663 11.21 -17.16 8.04
C PRO A 663 12.70 -17.06 8.38
N HIS A 664 13.52 -17.92 7.77
CA HIS A 664 14.95 -18.06 8.06
C HIS A 664 15.78 -16.76 7.89
N ASN A 665 15.32 -15.83 7.03
CA ASN A 665 16.07 -14.62 6.68
C ASN A 665 15.79 -13.39 7.57
N GLN A 666 14.86 -13.47 8.53
CA GLN A 666 14.49 -12.33 9.37
C GLN A 666 14.20 -12.76 10.82
N PRO A 667 14.38 -11.88 11.81
CA PRO A 667 14.20 -12.24 13.21
C PRO A 667 12.71 -12.33 13.53
N VAL A 668 12.26 -13.50 13.98
CA VAL A 668 10.86 -13.75 14.29
C VAL A 668 10.72 -14.47 15.62
N TYR A 669 9.89 -13.91 16.49
CA TYR A 669 9.63 -14.44 17.82
C TYR A 669 8.52 -15.49 17.76
N TYR A 670 8.66 -16.54 18.56
CA TYR A 670 7.71 -17.63 18.75
C TYR A 670 7.23 -17.64 20.20
N TRP A 671 5.93 -17.63 20.43
CA TRP A 671 5.41 -17.74 21.79
C TRP A 671 5.87 -19.03 22.46
N SER A 672 6.26 -18.92 23.73
CA SER A 672 6.58 -20.07 24.58
C SER A 672 5.58 -20.17 25.73
N ALA A 673 5.49 -21.34 26.36
CA ALA A 673 4.71 -21.54 27.57
C ALA A 673 5.31 -20.88 28.81
N LYS A 674 6.52 -20.30 28.73
CA LYS A 674 7.21 -19.69 29.89
C LYS A 674 6.58 -18.33 30.25
N PRO A 675 5.96 -18.19 31.43
CA PRO A 675 5.41 -16.92 31.86
C PRO A 675 6.51 -15.88 32.08
N GLY A 676 6.24 -14.62 31.74
CA GLY A 676 7.10 -13.47 32.06
C GLY A 676 6.72 -12.80 33.38
N LYS A 677 7.40 -11.70 33.71
CA LYS A 677 7.03 -10.85 34.86
C LYS A 677 5.89 -9.88 34.49
N GLU A 678 5.01 -9.58 35.44
CA GLU A 678 4.01 -8.49 35.34
C GLU A 678 3.07 -8.60 34.12
N GLY A 679 2.39 -9.73 33.95
CA GLY A 679 1.41 -9.90 32.86
C GLY A 679 2.03 -10.01 31.46
N LYS A 680 3.35 -10.26 31.38
CA LYS A 680 4.06 -10.54 30.15
C LYS A 680 4.17 -12.05 29.89
N GLN A 681 4.30 -12.41 28.62
CA GLN A 681 4.64 -13.76 28.18
C GLN A 681 6.02 -13.77 27.51
N THR A 682 6.76 -14.87 27.64
CA THR A 682 8.07 -15.03 27.00
C THR A 682 7.94 -15.62 25.61
N ALA A 683 8.68 -15.06 24.66
CA ALA A 683 8.85 -15.57 23.31
C ALA A 683 10.33 -15.85 23.01
N TYR A 684 10.58 -16.77 22.09
CA TYR A 684 11.91 -17.22 21.67
C TYR A 684 12.17 -16.84 20.21
N VAL A 685 13.37 -16.40 19.87
CA VAL A 685 13.81 -16.15 18.49
C VAL A 685 15.02 -17.01 18.18
N TYR A 686 15.05 -17.57 16.97
CA TYR A 686 16.17 -18.32 16.43
C TYR A 686 17.16 -17.39 15.72
N ALA A 687 18.37 -17.89 15.40
CA ALA A 687 19.31 -17.12 14.63
C ALA A 687 18.76 -16.78 13.24
N SER A 688 19.07 -15.56 12.78
CA SER A 688 18.80 -15.06 11.44
C SER A 688 20.01 -14.30 10.92
N THR A 689 19.93 -13.80 9.69
CA THR A 689 20.99 -12.98 9.09
C THR A 689 21.30 -11.72 9.92
N SER A 690 20.33 -11.22 10.69
CA SER A 690 20.46 -10.01 11.50
C SER A 690 20.60 -10.28 13.00
N ASN A 691 19.96 -11.31 13.57
CA ASN A 691 19.93 -11.55 15.02
C ASN A 691 20.52 -12.91 15.43
N SER A 692 21.07 -12.97 16.64
CA SER A 692 21.36 -14.23 17.35
C SER A 692 20.11 -14.75 18.06
N GLU A 693 20.16 -15.99 18.55
CA GLU A 693 19.09 -16.55 19.37
C GLU A 693 18.93 -15.76 20.69
N GLU A 694 17.69 -15.51 21.10
CA GLU A 694 17.39 -14.94 22.42
C GLU A 694 15.97 -15.28 22.88
N SER A 695 15.72 -15.08 24.18
CA SER A 695 14.37 -15.10 24.77
C SER A 695 14.01 -13.72 25.27
N LYS A 696 12.79 -13.27 24.97
CA LYS A 696 12.32 -11.92 25.33
C LYS A 696 10.88 -11.96 25.81
N SER A 697 10.56 -11.18 26.86
CA SER A 697 9.20 -11.06 27.37
C SER A 697 8.46 -9.87 26.78
N PHE A 698 7.25 -10.10 26.30
CA PHE A 698 6.35 -9.09 25.74
C PHE A 698 5.03 -9.05 26.54
N PRO A 699 4.31 -7.92 26.59
CA PRO A 699 2.96 -7.89 27.14
C PRO A 699 2.08 -8.97 26.50
N ALA A 700 1.30 -9.70 27.30
CA ALA A 700 0.54 -10.84 26.78
C ALA A 700 -0.50 -10.47 25.71
N ASN A 701 -0.98 -9.22 25.72
CA ASN A 701 -1.93 -8.67 24.75
C ASN A 701 -1.26 -8.12 23.47
N ASN A 702 0.07 -8.19 23.36
CA ASN A 702 0.80 -7.65 22.22
C ASN A 702 0.89 -8.68 21.08
N MET A 703 0.59 -8.28 19.84
CA MET A 703 0.73 -9.11 18.64
C MET A 703 2.20 -9.13 18.17
N ALA A 704 3.08 -9.72 18.98
CA ALA A 704 4.54 -9.63 18.80
C ALA A 704 5.21 -10.95 18.36
N ALA A 705 4.51 -12.08 18.39
CA ALA A 705 5.11 -13.38 18.10
C ALA A 705 4.16 -14.32 17.34
N LEU A 706 4.78 -15.22 16.58
CA LEU A 706 4.14 -16.33 15.89
C LEU A 706 3.76 -17.45 16.86
N VAL A 707 2.87 -18.33 16.40
CA VAL A 707 2.42 -19.51 17.13
C VAL A 707 2.83 -20.76 16.38
N ARG A 708 3.76 -21.53 16.94
CA ARG A 708 4.04 -22.91 16.53
C ARG A 708 3.62 -23.80 17.68
N LEU A 709 2.71 -24.73 17.43
CA LEU A 709 2.18 -25.62 18.46
C LEU A 709 2.92 -26.96 18.44
N VAL A 710 2.93 -27.60 19.61
CA VAL A 710 3.45 -28.95 19.81
C VAL A 710 2.39 -29.80 20.49
N SER A 711 2.22 -31.02 20.01
CA SER A 711 1.54 -32.11 20.72
C SER A 711 2.63 -33.06 21.20
N GLU A 712 2.64 -33.35 22.50
CA GLU A 712 3.60 -34.25 23.10
C GLU A 712 2.88 -35.12 24.11
N ASN A 713 2.77 -36.40 23.79
CA ASN A 713 2.29 -37.41 24.73
C ASN A 713 3.46 -38.26 25.19
N THR A 714 3.59 -38.40 26.50
CA THR A 714 4.35 -39.52 27.09
C THR A 714 3.60 -40.78 26.72
N LEU A 715 4.20 -41.62 25.88
CA LEU A 715 3.74 -43.00 25.80
C LEU A 715 3.92 -43.58 27.21
N PRO A 716 2.97 -44.34 27.77
CA PRO A 716 3.15 -44.94 29.09
C PRO A 716 4.45 -45.75 29.06
N ASN A 717 5.49 -45.19 29.70
CA ASN A 717 6.83 -45.72 29.64
C ASN A 717 6.87 -47.06 30.35
N GLN A 718 7.21 -48.10 29.60
CA GLN A 718 7.73 -49.33 30.18
C GLN A 718 9.24 -49.10 30.37
N TRP A 719 9.63 -48.47 31.48
CA TRP A 719 11.03 -48.49 31.90
C TRP A 719 11.35 -49.87 32.44
N GLN A 720 12.49 -50.40 32.06
CA GLN A 720 13.03 -51.63 32.60
C GLN A 720 14.26 -51.28 33.45
N TYR A 721 14.21 -51.59 34.74
CA TYR A 721 15.34 -51.40 35.63
C TYR A 721 16.37 -52.51 35.43
N LEU A 722 17.64 -52.13 35.41
CA LEU A 722 18.76 -53.03 35.27
C LEU A 722 19.67 -52.93 36.50
N ASP A 723 20.08 -54.07 37.05
CA ASP A 723 21.16 -54.14 38.03
C ASP A 723 22.52 -53.85 37.37
N VAL A 724 23.58 -53.79 38.17
CA VAL A 724 24.96 -53.52 37.72
C VAL A 724 25.48 -54.53 36.69
N SER A 725 24.96 -55.77 36.68
CA SER A 725 25.34 -56.82 35.71
C SER A 725 24.46 -56.83 34.46
N GLY A 726 23.45 -55.95 34.37
CA GLY A 726 22.50 -55.90 33.27
C GLY A 726 21.29 -56.82 33.42
N GLY A 727 21.12 -57.45 34.59
CA GLY A 727 19.95 -58.24 34.94
C GLY A 727 18.72 -57.36 35.19
N VAL A 728 17.54 -57.81 34.78
CA VAL A 728 16.29 -57.07 34.98
C VAL A 728 15.85 -57.16 36.43
N VAL A 729 15.61 -56.01 37.07
CA VAL A 729 15.10 -55.93 38.44
C VAL A 729 13.74 -55.23 38.47
N GLU A 730 12.91 -55.54 39.46
CA GLU A 730 11.58 -54.93 39.59
C GLU A 730 11.61 -53.63 40.42
N ASN A 731 12.59 -53.50 41.33
CA ASN A 731 12.68 -52.40 42.26
C ASN A 731 13.73 -51.37 41.82
N ARG A 732 13.33 -50.08 41.81
CA ARG A 732 14.25 -48.97 41.54
C ARG A 732 15.45 -48.94 42.50
N ALA A 733 15.31 -49.39 43.74
CA ALA A 733 16.40 -49.40 44.72
C ALA A 733 17.53 -50.39 44.39
N GLU A 734 17.25 -51.38 43.55
CA GLU A 734 18.22 -52.42 43.10
C GLU A 734 18.82 -52.07 41.72
N ALA A 735 18.37 -50.97 41.13
CA ALA A 735 18.68 -50.59 39.76
C ALA A 735 19.90 -49.65 39.68
N SER A 736 20.90 -50.04 38.90
CA SER A 736 22.03 -49.18 38.52
C SER A 736 21.77 -48.44 37.21
N CYS A 737 20.86 -48.93 36.37
CA CYS A 737 20.42 -48.27 35.13
C CYS A 737 18.93 -48.41 34.87
N ALA A 738 18.41 -47.57 33.99
CA ALA A 738 17.06 -47.70 33.46
C ALA A 738 17.10 -47.77 31.93
N LYS A 739 16.57 -48.84 31.36
CA LYS A 739 16.39 -49.02 29.92
C LYS A 739 15.01 -48.54 29.51
N ASN A 740 14.97 -47.70 28.50
CA ASN A 740 13.74 -47.29 27.84
C ASN A 740 13.34 -48.36 26.80
N LEU A 741 12.20 -49.03 26.98
CA LEU A 741 11.80 -50.13 26.08
C LEU A 741 11.38 -49.69 24.68
N MET A 742 11.08 -48.40 24.46
CA MET A 742 10.72 -47.86 23.14
C MET A 742 11.94 -47.51 22.28
N THR A 743 12.96 -46.92 22.90
CA THR A 743 14.19 -46.49 22.18
C THR A 743 15.34 -47.46 22.32
N GLY A 744 15.32 -48.32 23.33
CA GLY A 744 16.45 -49.15 23.71
C GLY A 744 17.58 -48.39 24.42
N HIS A 745 17.48 -47.06 24.57
CA HIS A 745 18.47 -46.26 25.30
C HIS A 745 18.52 -46.68 26.78
N VAL A 746 19.74 -46.77 27.31
CA VAL A 746 19.99 -47.10 28.72
C VAL A 746 20.65 -45.91 29.39
N TRP A 747 20.02 -45.44 30.47
CA TRP A 747 20.48 -44.28 31.23
C TRP A 747 21.06 -44.72 32.56
N GLN A 748 22.20 -44.13 32.92
CA GLN A 748 22.81 -44.30 34.25
C GLN A 748 21.86 -43.77 35.33
N LEU A 749 21.70 -44.53 36.41
CA LEU A 749 21.00 -44.10 37.61
C LEU A 749 21.99 -43.70 38.69
N PHE A 750 21.57 -42.77 39.55
CA PHE A 750 22.30 -42.41 40.75
C PHE A 750 21.57 -43.00 41.96
N ASP A 751 22.33 -43.31 43.01
CA ASP A 751 21.82 -43.99 44.23
C ASP A 751 21.75 -43.07 45.46
N LYS A 752 22.38 -41.90 45.40
CA LYS A 752 22.38 -40.92 46.49
C LYS A 752 22.21 -39.49 45.95
N ARG A 753 21.51 -38.66 46.72
CA ARG A 753 21.46 -37.20 46.51
C ARG A 753 22.68 -36.59 47.17
N GLY A 754 23.71 -36.23 46.40
CA GLY A 754 24.98 -35.76 46.97
C GLY A 754 25.77 -34.84 46.04
N ASP A 755 26.53 -33.97 46.68
CA ASP A 755 27.62 -33.12 46.19
C ASP A 755 28.68 -33.84 45.33
N THR A 756 28.67 -35.18 45.30
CA THR A 756 29.54 -36.03 44.50
C THR A 756 29.19 -36.07 43.01
N ARG A 757 28.02 -35.57 42.58
CA ARG A 757 27.67 -35.45 41.15
C ARG A 757 28.33 -34.27 40.46
N TRP A 758 28.90 -33.38 41.25
CA TRP A 758 29.66 -32.22 40.79
C TRP A 758 31.12 -32.65 40.63
N VAL A 759 31.51 -32.92 39.40
CA VAL A 759 32.84 -33.43 39.03
C VAL A 759 33.57 -32.40 38.16
N ASP A 760 34.89 -32.36 38.25
CA ASP A 760 35.70 -31.68 37.24
C ASP A 760 35.94 -32.61 36.04
N TYR A 761 36.72 -32.15 35.07
CA TYR A 761 36.99 -32.90 33.84
C TYR A 761 37.76 -34.21 34.06
N GLU A 762 38.74 -34.22 34.97
CA GLU A 762 39.57 -35.41 35.23
C GLU A 762 38.70 -36.48 35.89
N ASP A 763 37.93 -36.09 36.92
CA ASP A 763 36.97 -36.96 37.60
C ASP A 763 35.88 -37.47 36.63
N LEU A 764 35.41 -36.66 35.67
CA LEU A 764 34.41 -37.07 34.70
C LEU A 764 34.93 -38.18 33.78
N THR A 765 36.14 -38.00 33.26
CA THR A 765 36.78 -38.97 32.36
C THR A 765 37.00 -40.29 33.11
N GLU A 766 37.51 -40.23 34.34
CA GLU A 766 37.69 -41.42 35.18
C GLU A 766 36.36 -42.13 35.46
N ASN A 767 35.28 -41.38 35.75
CA ASN A 767 33.96 -41.94 35.96
C ASN A 767 33.38 -42.60 34.69
N LEU A 768 33.60 -42.02 33.51
CA LEU A 768 33.14 -42.59 32.24
C LEU A 768 33.93 -43.87 31.90
N ASP A 769 35.24 -43.85 32.11
CA ASP A 769 36.12 -44.99 31.91
C ASP A 769 35.78 -46.12 32.88
N ALA A 770 35.50 -45.82 34.14
CA ALA A 770 35.02 -46.79 35.12
C ALA A 770 33.67 -47.39 34.70
N GLN A 771 32.68 -46.54 34.37
CA GLN A 771 31.35 -46.99 33.92
C GLN A 771 31.46 -47.94 32.71
N THR A 772 32.38 -47.65 31.78
CA THR A 772 32.60 -48.42 30.56
C THR A 772 33.38 -49.71 30.81
N SER A 773 34.47 -49.64 31.57
CA SER A 773 35.38 -50.77 31.83
C SER A 773 34.79 -51.80 32.79
N GLU A 774 34.01 -51.36 33.78
CA GLU A 774 33.26 -52.23 34.69
C GLU A 774 32.00 -52.83 34.05
N GLN A 775 31.71 -52.44 32.80
CA GLN A 775 30.53 -52.86 32.04
C GLN A 775 29.23 -52.65 32.83
N VAL A 776 29.07 -51.47 33.45
CA VAL A 776 27.91 -51.20 34.30
C VAL A 776 26.62 -51.41 33.50
N CYS A 777 25.71 -52.19 34.07
CA CYS A 777 24.46 -52.66 33.48
C CYS A 777 24.66 -53.57 32.25
N GLY A 778 25.79 -54.26 32.18
CA GLY A 778 26.15 -55.18 31.10
C GLY A 778 26.53 -54.48 29.79
N LEU A 779 26.86 -53.18 29.83
CA LEU A 779 27.09 -52.35 28.64
C LEU A 779 28.48 -51.74 28.65
N SER A 780 29.14 -51.71 27.48
CA SER A 780 30.50 -51.19 27.30
C SER A 780 30.58 -50.00 26.33
N ASN A 781 29.44 -49.39 25.99
CA ASN A 781 29.34 -48.29 25.02
C ASN A 781 28.76 -47.02 25.66
N TRP A 782 29.08 -46.80 26.94
CA TRP A 782 28.68 -45.62 27.66
C TRP A 782 29.35 -44.37 27.08
N ARG A 783 28.59 -43.27 27.02
CA ARG A 783 29.08 -41.96 26.58
C ARG A 783 28.29 -40.84 27.24
N LEU A 784 28.75 -39.61 27.02
CA LEU A 784 27.96 -38.41 27.30
C LEU A 784 26.78 -38.27 26.31
N PRO A 785 25.62 -37.75 26.75
CA PRO A 785 24.45 -37.51 25.93
C PRO A 785 24.56 -36.21 25.13
N SER A 786 24.10 -36.20 23.89
CA SER A 786 23.93 -34.96 23.12
C SER A 786 22.92 -34.01 23.77
N VAL A 787 22.93 -32.74 23.36
CA VAL A 787 21.95 -31.74 23.81
C VAL A 787 20.51 -32.19 23.54
N SER A 788 20.27 -32.78 22.37
CA SER A 788 18.95 -33.31 22.00
C SER A 788 18.53 -34.47 22.92
N GLU A 789 19.44 -35.38 23.24
CA GLU A 789 19.16 -36.52 24.14
C GLU A 789 18.88 -36.08 25.57
N LEU A 790 19.66 -35.12 26.09
CA LEU A 790 19.44 -34.57 27.43
C LEU A 790 18.15 -33.72 27.46
N GLY A 791 17.89 -32.93 26.42
CA GLY A 791 16.67 -32.13 26.28
C GLY A 791 15.40 -32.99 26.19
N ASN A 792 15.48 -34.15 25.54
CA ASN A 792 14.36 -35.10 25.46
C ASN A 792 14.02 -35.75 26.81
N LEU A 793 14.91 -35.72 27.80
CA LEU A 793 14.58 -36.13 29.17
C LEU A 793 13.69 -35.11 29.91
N ILE A 794 13.44 -33.89 29.41
CA ILE A 794 12.78 -32.82 30.19
C ILE A 794 11.30 -32.62 29.78
N PRO A 795 10.32 -32.69 30.71
CA PRO A 795 10.51 -32.82 32.15
C PRO A 795 10.95 -34.23 32.55
N VAL A 796 11.89 -34.30 33.49
CA VAL A 796 12.49 -35.55 33.95
C VAL A 796 11.46 -36.39 34.67
N GLU A 797 11.39 -37.68 34.32
CA GLU A 797 10.52 -38.64 35.01
C GLU A 797 11.10 -38.94 36.41
N ARG A 798 10.74 -38.09 37.38
CA ARG A 798 11.34 -38.08 38.72
C ARG A 798 11.13 -39.37 39.50
N ASN A 799 10.23 -40.25 39.08
CA ASN A 799 10.03 -41.58 39.70
C ASN A 799 11.08 -42.61 39.27
N VAL A 800 11.68 -42.42 38.08
CA VAL A 800 12.76 -43.27 37.56
C VAL A 800 14.11 -42.63 37.89
N LEU A 801 14.22 -41.32 37.67
CA LEU A 801 15.42 -40.52 37.87
C LEU A 801 15.35 -39.74 39.20
N ILE A 802 15.12 -40.45 40.31
CA ILE A 802 14.83 -39.94 41.67
C ILE A 802 15.87 -39.00 42.31
N TYR A 803 17.07 -38.87 41.73
CA TYR A 803 18.12 -37.95 42.18
C TYR A 803 18.64 -37.02 41.08
N ASN A 804 17.75 -36.65 40.15
CA ASN A 804 18.10 -35.68 39.12
C ASN A 804 18.40 -34.29 39.70
N ASP A 805 17.65 -33.87 40.73
CA ASP A 805 17.77 -32.55 41.38
C ASP A 805 18.94 -32.51 42.38
N VAL A 806 19.99 -31.74 42.08
CA VAL A 806 21.20 -31.63 42.94
C VAL A 806 21.23 -30.26 43.63
N LYS A 807 21.36 -30.24 44.97
CA LYS A 807 21.57 -28.98 45.71
C LYS A 807 23.05 -28.62 45.71
N TYR A 808 23.41 -27.41 45.31
CA TYR A 808 24.78 -26.92 45.36
C TYR A 808 25.27 -26.80 46.82
N PRO A 809 26.42 -27.38 47.19
CA PRO A 809 26.88 -27.41 48.58
C PRO A 809 27.33 -26.06 49.16
N PHE A 810 27.52 -25.00 48.35
CA PHE A 810 28.15 -23.74 48.81
C PHE A 810 27.28 -22.45 48.72
N GLY A 811 25.96 -22.56 48.73
CA GLY A 811 25.07 -21.48 49.21
C GLY A 811 24.81 -20.27 48.30
N SER A 812 25.31 -20.21 47.06
CA SER A 812 24.90 -19.22 46.05
C SER A 812 24.11 -19.91 44.92
N PRO A 813 23.16 -19.25 44.24
CA PRO A 813 22.43 -19.87 43.13
C PRO A 813 23.37 -19.95 41.92
N ILE A 814 24.06 -21.07 41.76
CA ILE A 814 24.83 -21.36 40.55
C ILE A 814 24.01 -22.30 39.66
N ARG A 815 24.09 -22.00 38.36
CA ARG A 815 23.44 -22.66 37.22
C ARG A 815 23.78 -24.15 37.18
N GLU A 816 22.81 -25.01 36.89
CA GLU A 816 23.10 -26.44 36.70
C GLU A 816 23.81 -26.62 35.35
N GLN A 817 25.08 -27.03 35.34
CA GLN A 817 25.84 -27.17 34.10
C GLN A 817 26.08 -28.65 33.80
N TYR A 818 25.47 -29.20 32.74
CA TYR A 818 25.57 -30.61 32.37
C TYR A 818 26.53 -30.83 31.19
N PHE A 819 27.49 -31.74 31.31
CA PHE A 819 28.32 -32.15 30.19
C PHE A 819 27.53 -32.90 29.10
N THR A 820 27.77 -32.56 27.83
CA THR A 820 27.10 -33.21 26.68
C THR A 820 28.05 -33.81 25.65
N ALA A 821 29.26 -33.26 25.48
CA ALA A 821 30.25 -33.83 24.57
C ALA A 821 31.68 -33.41 24.93
N PHE A 822 32.64 -34.27 24.57
CA PHE A 822 34.06 -33.93 24.46
C PHE A 822 34.35 -33.57 23.00
N THR A 823 34.77 -32.34 22.72
CA THR A 823 35.11 -31.89 21.36
C THR A 823 36.61 -32.03 21.07
N SER A 824 37.49 -31.92 22.07
CA SER A 824 38.93 -32.27 22.01
C SER A 824 39.54 -32.44 23.41
N GLU A 825 40.86 -32.74 23.52
CA GLU A 825 41.57 -32.87 24.83
C GLU A 825 41.40 -31.67 25.76
N ASN A 826 41.10 -30.47 25.23
CA ASN A 826 40.96 -29.23 26.01
C ASN A 826 39.62 -28.51 25.77
N GLU A 827 38.69 -29.12 25.05
CA GLU A 827 37.45 -28.47 24.64
C GLU A 827 36.25 -29.36 24.93
N TYR A 828 35.24 -28.77 25.56
CA TYR A 828 34.04 -29.48 25.99
C TYR A 828 32.80 -28.64 25.75
N THR A 829 31.68 -29.35 25.58
CA THR A 829 30.36 -28.77 25.45
C THR A 829 29.54 -29.10 26.69
N TYR A 830 28.90 -28.08 27.25
CA TYR A 830 27.98 -28.22 28.37
C TYR A 830 26.69 -27.43 28.17
N LEU A 831 25.64 -27.87 28.88
CA LEU A 831 24.34 -27.23 28.96
C LEU A 831 24.21 -26.46 30.27
N ASP A 832 24.12 -25.13 30.18
CA ASP A 832 24.03 -24.19 31.30
C ASP A 832 22.58 -23.84 31.62
N PHE A 833 21.96 -24.49 32.60
CA PHE A 833 20.60 -24.20 33.05
C PHE A 833 20.58 -22.99 33.98
N ILE A 834 19.99 -21.88 33.49
CA ILE A 834 19.79 -20.64 34.28
C ILE A 834 18.59 -20.77 35.22
N ASP A 835 17.55 -21.47 34.78
CA ASP A 835 16.40 -21.90 35.57
C ASP A 835 15.84 -23.22 35.03
N GLU A 836 14.80 -23.78 35.67
CA GLU A 836 14.19 -25.07 35.28
C GLU A 836 13.73 -25.14 33.81
N ASN A 837 13.66 -24.00 33.10
CA ASN A 837 13.09 -23.89 31.76
C ASN A 837 13.99 -23.14 30.75
N THR A 838 15.24 -22.83 31.07
CA THR A 838 16.13 -22.07 30.18
C THR A 838 17.56 -22.54 30.32
N PHE A 839 18.13 -23.04 29.22
CA PHE A 839 19.54 -23.38 29.12
C PHE A 839 20.23 -22.73 27.93
N TYR A 840 21.55 -22.64 28.00
CA TYR A 840 22.42 -22.33 26.87
C TYR A 840 23.39 -23.49 26.65
N GLU A 841 23.54 -23.94 25.40
CA GLU A 841 24.71 -24.74 25.02
C GLU A 841 25.92 -23.81 24.97
N ARG A 842 26.99 -24.16 25.67
CA ARG A 842 28.24 -23.41 25.68
C ARG A 842 29.39 -24.34 25.38
N GLN A 843 30.28 -23.85 24.52
CA GLN A 843 31.58 -24.42 24.25
C GLN A 843 32.62 -23.59 25.03
N SER A 844 33.49 -24.26 25.77
CA SER A 844 34.55 -23.60 26.53
C SER A 844 35.91 -24.20 26.18
N GLU A 845 36.87 -23.33 25.89
CA GLU A 845 38.29 -23.68 25.66
C GLU A 845 39.10 -23.73 26.97
N ILE A 846 38.53 -23.27 28.09
CA ILE A 846 39.21 -23.22 29.39
C ILE A 846 38.58 -24.25 30.32
N LEU A 847 39.39 -25.22 30.75
CA LEU A 847 39.13 -26.10 31.89
C LEU A 847 39.15 -25.26 33.17
N ALA A 848 38.08 -24.50 33.42
CA ALA A 848 37.90 -23.90 34.73
C ALA A 848 37.80 -25.05 35.75
N HIS A 849 38.38 -24.89 36.95
CA HIS A 849 38.24 -25.83 38.08
C HIS A 849 36.81 -25.83 38.66
N ASP A 850 35.83 -25.45 37.84
CA ASP A 850 34.42 -25.42 38.17
C ASP A 850 33.89 -26.84 38.10
N LYS A 851 33.09 -27.23 39.09
CA LYS A 851 32.46 -28.54 39.08
C LYS A 851 31.22 -28.51 38.19
N TYR A 852 30.97 -29.59 37.45
CA TYR A 852 29.83 -29.77 36.55
C TYR A 852 29.02 -31.02 36.90
N LEU A 853 27.77 -31.07 36.46
CA LEU A 853 26.93 -32.26 36.52
C LEU A 853 27.17 -33.16 35.31
N TYR A 854 26.98 -34.46 35.51
CA TYR A 854 27.06 -35.45 34.46
C TYR A 854 25.94 -36.50 34.55
N ARG A 855 25.75 -37.20 33.43
CA ARG A 855 24.93 -38.40 33.28
C ARG A 855 25.40 -39.15 32.05
N PHE A 856 25.53 -40.46 32.13
CA PHE A 856 25.89 -41.27 30.97
C PHE A 856 24.67 -41.95 30.32
N ILE A 857 24.79 -42.16 29.01
CA ILE A 857 23.84 -42.89 28.18
C ILE A 857 24.59 -43.97 27.38
N ALA A 858 23.93 -45.12 27.20
CA ALA A 858 24.29 -46.13 26.23
C ALA A 858 23.15 -46.28 25.21
N THR A 859 23.48 -46.32 23.92
CA THR A 859 22.51 -46.43 22.82
C THR A 859 22.65 -47.78 22.11
N PRO A 860 21.56 -48.38 21.58
CA PRO A 860 21.60 -49.64 20.84
C PRO A 860 22.54 -49.68 19.65
#